data_AF-A0A534Y4V1-F1
#
_entry.id   AF-A0A534Y4V1-F1
#
_cell.length_a   1.000
_cell.length_b   1.000
_cell.length_c   1.000
_cell.angle_alpha   90.00
_cell.angle_beta   90.00
_cell.angle_gamma   90.00
#
_symmetry.space_group_name_H-M   'P 1'
#
loop_
_entity.id
_entity.type
_entity.pdbx_description
1 polymer ?
#
loop_
_entity_poly.entity_id
_entity_poly.type
_entity_poly.pdbx_seq_one_letter_code
_entity_poly.pdbx_strand_id
1 'polypeptide(L)'
;MHAPGSGVSRGCGMRQRALACVLVAAACGGASQSNVRPLGGILTVAPATLDFGDVALGREQTHRVVLRNTGLVSMTVGQLAQFADPAFEVKGLPATLGPGSAVDVAVRYRPPGLGTHERMLQIVTDSPASNGADVDLRGHAVRGLATLSGDSFDFGPVVVNETATQDLLVTNGDGRAETAITVAPPLDNGVFSVDPGGEQILPSQQSIVVRLQFRPDRLGSFSSAIPITPCPTCSPRSITLTGKGVDKLLLVQPETLDFGELRLAAEATQPFTVTNTSKGPVAIEAIALAGSADLTAALDGGQPPRTLAPGETIGGTARFHAQNLGAQQAQASLRASDGGPGILSLTGTGIGPVLQALPKSLFVGATALGTTRTAPVTVTNVGVDPKNVVPLVLTGVWIDGNDGTWAVQGGAMTVGPPGANIDLRVSFTPITTGVSHAALVIESNDGLHPHVEVPLAAIGRDLLPCKLAVLPGNPVDFGAQRVFVPIVEGYELVNQTADDCIVGEPEIVSGAPEFRWPGGIVPSGRTLPPGKRMSVRLEFMASQARTYSGAVRFYVSNRSAPTITVNLAASADASCFFVTPPTVGFGATILGCGIADHFAYAVNHCTFPVTITQVDTTGAPFSASAPVPIKVQPGTHADIPVSYRPPSVGDDVGAVRVWTDMRKEPFQSGITGGAQSAETIVDQWDQSTPKIDMLIVIDNSGSMSEEQKALAQNLDRLWNRIAIANADYHIAVTTTGMYPYTSGFEHCPGGAEGGEAGRFFPVNNERPRLLTPQTPDVRNVLFANTNVGLCSYDERFLDPVLAALTDPLISSTKAPGTPWPNDGNAGFLRDDARLALLAVSDADDANDVVSPAPVSDYVRRLVQVKKGALDLISFAGIVPLQSCKTAEGIGARYMEIARQLDGHLEDICDLGNFGTLLENSLGNLLLPLTSFPLSALPKDPQSIAVTVNGAPATQWTYDAGSNRIVFPASAVPPPGAHITARYEPACL
;
A
#
# COMPACT_ATOMS: atom_id res chain seq x y z
N MET A 1 44.84 49.28 -7.68
CA MET A 1 44.78 50.64 -8.27
C MET A 1 43.85 51.48 -7.40
N HIS A 2 44.36 52.64 -6.98
CA HIS A 2 43.74 53.82 -6.36
C HIS A 2 42.82 53.69 -5.12
N ALA A 3 43.39 54.10 -3.98
CA ALA A 3 42.76 54.76 -2.82
C ALA A 3 42.74 56.32 -3.07
N PRO A 4 42.45 57.25 -2.11
CA PRO A 4 42.09 57.11 -0.68
C PRO A 4 41.11 58.19 -0.08
N GLY A 5 40.88 58.10 1.24
CA GLY A 5 40.52 59.23 2.15
C GLY A 5 40.02 58.72 3.52
N SER A 6 40.86 58.51 4.55
CA SER A 6 41.41 59.44 5.59
C SER A 6 40.39 59.87 6.66
N GLY A 7 40.62 59.83 7.98
CA GLY A 7 41.86 59.71 8.78
C GLY A 7 41.67 58.91 10.09
N VAL A 8 42.72 58.31 10.70
CA VAL A 8 43.77 58.88 11.58
C VAL A 8 43.16 59.38 12.90
N SER A 9 43.45 58.78 14.07
CA SER A 9 44.77 58.87 14.73
C SER A 9 45.23 57.63 15.51
N ARG A 10 46.54 57.39 15.40
CA ARG A 10 47.39 56.40 16.09
C ARG A 10 47.92 56.91 17.43
N GLY A 11 48.42 55.98 18.26
CA GLY A 11 49.53 56.20 19.21
C GLY A 11 49.44 55.25 20.41
N CYS A 12 50.16 54.11 20.48
CA CYS A 12 51.55 53.94 20.99
C CYS A 12 51.71 54.46 22.44
N GLY A 13 52.22 53.75 23.45
CA GLY A 13 52.93 52.49 23.55
C GLY A 13 53.31 52.17 25.01
N MET A 14 54.14 51.14 25.14
CA MET A 14 54.72 50.42 26.29
C MET A 14 55.06 51.13 27.64
N ARG A 15 54.81 50.34 28.70
CA ARG A 15 55.65 49.91 29.86
C ARG A 15 56.28 50.89 30.88
N GLN A 16 56.07 50.46 32.14
CA GLN A 16 56.97 50.38 33.31
C GLN A 16 57.08 51.56 34.31
N ARG A 17 56.69 51.23 35.55
CA ARG A 17 57.27 51.50 36.89
C ARG A 17 57.82 52.91 37.18
N ALA A 18 57.29 53.56 38.23
CA ALA A 18 57.94 53.77 39.54
C ALA A 18 57.29 54.91 40.32
N LEU A 19 57.41 54.80 41.66
CA LEU A 19 57.35 55.82 42.72
C LEU A 19 57.11 57.28 42.32
N ALA A 20 56.20 57.96 43.03
CA ALA A 20 56.55 58.91 44.09
C ALA A 20 55.33 59.76 44.49
N CYS A 21 54.89 59.63 45.74
CA CYS A 21 54.11 60.68 46.39
C CYS A 21 55.04 61.85 46.73
N VAL A 22 54.76 63.01 46.16
CA VAL A 22 55.32 64.30 46.60
C VAL A 22 54.26 65.00 47.45
N LEU A 23 54.65 65.21 48.70
CA LEU A 23 54.07 66.11 49.70
C LEU A 23 54.10 67.58 49.23
N VAL A 24 53.49 68.45 50.05
CA VAL A 24 53.56 69.94 50.15
C VAL A 24 52.23 70.57 49.72
N ALA A 25 51.53 71.42 50.49
CA ALA A 25 51.91 72.26 51.62
C ALA A 25 50.69 72.58 52.50
N ALA A 26 50.88 72.66 53.81
CA ALA A 26 50.24 73.67 54.65
C ALA A 26 51.25 74.06 55.75
N ALA A 27 51.92 75.18 55.52
CA ALA A 27 52.90 75.75 56.43
C ALA A 27 52.25 76.74 57.39
N CYS A 28 52.62 76.59 58.66
CA CYS A 28 52.88 77.62 59.66
C CYS A 28 51.79 78.63 60.05
N GLY A 29 51.29 78.43 61.27
CA GLY A 29 50.78 79.47 62.17
C GLY A 29 51.11 79.11 63.62
N GLY A 30 52.40 78.94 63.93
CA GLY A 30 52.87 78.66 65.28
C GLY A 30 52.90 79.94 66.11
N ALA A 31 51.99 80.05 67.08
CA ALA A 31 52.17 80.90 68.24
C ALA A 31 52.58 80.01 69.42
N SER A 32 53.69 80.39 70.03
CA SER A 32 54.43 79.71 71.07
C SER A 32 53.58 79.29 72.27
N GLN A 33 53.46 77.97 72.49
CA GLN A 33 53.31 77.41 73.83
C GLN A 33 54.38 76.33 73.99
N SER A 34 55.29 76.60 74.92
CA SER A 34 56.24 75.65 75.47
C SER A 34 55.48 74.47 76.07
N ASN A 35 55.22 73.43 75.27
CA ASN A 35 54.68 72.17 75.75
C ASN A 35 55.81 71.41 76.45
N VAL A 36 55.78 71.47 77.77
CA VAL A 36 56.45 70.50 78.63
C VAL A 36 56.03 69.10 78.16
N ARG A 37 56.91 68.34 77.51
CA ARG A 37 56.63 66.93 77.18
C ARG A 37 56.72 66.14 78.49
N PRO A 38 55.64 65.48 78.95
CA PRO A 38 55.73 64.65 80.14
C PRO A 38 56.69 63.48 79.87
N LEU A 39 57.57 63.20 80.83
CA LEU A 39 58.43 62.01 80.84
C LEU A 39 57.56 60.76 81.09
N GLY A 40 57.05 60.16 80.01
CA GLY A 40 56.25 58.93 80.07
C GLY A 40 55.78 58.44 78.69
N GLY A 41 55.14 57.27 78.64
CA GLY A 41 54.45 56.79 77.44
C GLY A 41 53.09 57.47 77.29
N ILE A 42 52.73 57.87 76.06
CA ILE A 42 51.43 58.51 75.75
C ILE A 42 50.71 57.67 74.70
N LEU A 43 49.53 57.13 75.03
CA LEU A 43 48.75 56.32 74.13
C LEU A 43 47.88 57.21 73.23
N THR A 44 47.91 56.94 71.94
CA THR A 44 46.99 57.55 70.95
C THR A 44 46.28 56.45 70.19
N VAL A 45 45.00 56.67 69.90
CA VAL A 45 44.12 55.69 69.29
C VAL A 45 43.47 56.28 68.06
N ALA A 46 43.51 55.56 66.95
CA ALA A 46 42.93 56.01 65.69
C ALA A 46 42.31 54.84 64.91
N PRO A 47 41.02 54.90 64.53
CA PRO A 47 40.03 55.90 64.95
C PRO A 47 39.54 55.68 66.39
N ALA A 48 38.95 56.71 67.02
CA ALA A 48 38.33 56.60 68.35
C ALA A 48 36.92 55.96 68.33
N THR A 49 36.38 55.73 67.14
CA THR A 49 35.09 55.06 66.92
C THR A 49 35.25 54.05 65.79
N LEU A 50 34.76 52.83 66.00
CA LEU A 50 34.59 51.82 64.96
C LEU A 50 33.09 51.60 64.74
N ASP A 51 32.59 52.19 63.66
CA ASP A 51 31.23 51.92 63.16
C ASP A 51 31.29 50.85 62.06
N PHE A 52 30.60 49.74 62.30
CA PHE A 52 30.50 48.62 61.37
C PHE A 52 29.37 48.80 60.35
N GLY A 53 28.54 49.84 60.50
CA GLY A 53 27.38 50.08 59.65
C GLY A 53 26.33 48.98 59.77
N ASP A 54 25.57 48.80 58.69
CA ASP A 54 24.56 47.75 58.57
C ASP A 54 25.22 46.41 58.20
N VAL A 55 25.03 45.39 59.04
CA VAL A 55 25.53 44.02 58.81
C VAL A 55 24.35 43.05 58.84
N ALA A 56 24.23 42.19 57.81
CA ALA A 56 23.17 41.20 57.75
C ALA A 56 23.34 40.15 58.86
N LEU A 57 22.25 39.77 59.52
CA LEU A 57 22.26 38.76 60.57
C LEU A 57 22.80 37.42 60.04
N GLY A 58 23.76 36.84 60.76
CA GLY A 58 24.50 35.64 60.31
C GLY A 58 25.78 35.92 59.51
N ARG A 59 26.04 37.18 59.15
CA ARG A 59 27.34 37.65 58.63
C ARG A 59 28.17 38.27 59.76
N GLU A 60 29.46 38.46 59.49
CA GLU A 60 30.38 39.16 60.39
C GLU A 60 31.24 40.17 59.62
N GLN A 61 31.65 41.24 60.29
CA GLN A 61 32.50 42.28 59.71
C GLN A 61 33.65 42.58 60.68
N THR A 62 34.85 42.80 60.14
CA THR A 62 36.03 43.10 60.96
C THR A 62 36.63 44.44 60.57
N HIS A 63 36.78 45.33 61.55
CA HIS A 63 37.51 46.59 61.43
C HIS A 63 38.73 46.57 62.35
N ARG A 64 39.62 47.56 62.18
CA ARG A 64 40.86 47.66 62.96
C ARG A 64 40.98 49.04 63.57
N VAL A 65 41.49 49.08 64.79
CA VAL A 65 41.93 50.31 65.45
C VAL A 65 43.43 50.26 65.70
N VAL A 66 44.12 51.37 65.46
CA VAL A 66 45.56 51.49 65.62
C VAL A 66 45.86 52.13 66.97
N LEU A 67 46.62 51.42 67.80
CA LEU A 67 47.12 51.93 69.08
C LEU A 67 48.58 52.31 68.91
N ARG A 68 48.93 53.58 69.19
CA ARG A 68 50.28 54.11 68.98
C ARG A 68 50.80 54.80 70.24
N ASN A 69 52.02 54.48 70.64
CA ASN A 69 52.74 55.20 71.70
C ASN A 69 53.45 56.41 71.09
N THR A 70 52.98 57.62 71.40
CA THR A 70 53.58 58.90 70.98
C THR A 70 54.48 59.53 72.05
N GLY A 71 54.57 58.90 73.22
CA GLY A 71 55.47 59.28 74.31
C GLY A 71 56.91 58.83 74.07
N LEU A 72 57.77 59.10 75.05
CA LEU A 72 59.22 58.84 74.97
C LEU A 72 59.65 57.59 75.74
N VAL A 73 58.73 56.93 76.45
CA VAL A 73 58.98 55.72 77.24
C VAL A 73 58.09 54.59 76.72
N SER A 74 58.61 53.37 76.65
CA SER A 74 57.84 52.17 76.31
C SER A 74 56.67 51.97 77.28
N MET A 75 55.55 51.49 76.77
CA MET A 75 54.36 51.15 77.57
C MET A 75 53.83 49.77 77.19
N THR A 76 53.10 49.13 78.09
CA THR A 76 52.29 47.96 77.81
C THR A 76 50.82 48.35 77.79
N VAL A 77 50.12 47.97 76.73
CA VAL A 77 48.66 47.97 76.68
C VAL A 77 48.19 46.62 77.22
N GLY A 78 47.42 46.66 78.30
CA GLY A 78 47.03 45.47 79.05
C GLY A 78 46.04 44.58 78.29
N GLN A 79 45.82 43.37 78.85
CA GLN A 79 44.64 42.58 78.50
C GLN A 79 43.38 43.34 78.88
N LEU A 80 42.31 43.14 78.11
CA LEU A 80 41.02 43.77 78.37
C LEU A 80 40.30 43.03 79.51
N ALA A 81 40.62 43.41 80.75
CA ALA A 81 39.92 42.88 81.92
C ALA A 81 38.43 43.23 81.79
N GLN A 82 37.56 42.21 81.65
CA GLN A 82 36.10 42.32 81.55
C GLN A 82 35.50 42.70 80.17
N PHE A 83 36.23 42.52 79.06
CA PHE A 83 35.65 42.66 77.73
C PHE A 83 35.10 41.31 77.21
N ALA A 84 33.87 40.98 77.62
CA ALA A 84 33.08 39.89 77.05
C ALA A 84 31.78 40.48 76.53
N ASP A 85 31.55 40.37 75.22
CA ASP A 85 30.37 40.91 74.55
C ASP A 85 29.84 39.90 73.52
N PRO A 86 28.52 39.67 73.44
CA PRO A 86 27.95 38.70 72.49
C PRO A 86 28.03 39.17 71.02
N ALA A 87 28.27 40.46 70.77
CA ALA A 87 28.32 41.05 69.44
C ALA A 87 29.74 41.44 68.98
N PHE A 88 30.64 41.80 69.89
CA PHE A 88 32.00 42.25 69.56
C PHE A 88 33.11 41.35 70.11
N GLU A 89 34.05 40.97 69.26
CA GLU A 89 35.25 40.20 69.62
C GLU A 89 36.50 41.00 69.27
N VAL A 90 37.41 41.15 70.24
CA VAL A 90 38.65 41.94 70.08
C VAL A 90 39.87 41.02 70.12
N LYS A 91 40.79 41.17 69.15
CA LYS A 91 42.05 40.43 69.05
C LYS A 91 43.25 41.37 68.88
N GLY A 92 44.38 40.99 69.47
CA GLY A 92 45.65 41.71 69.33
C GLY A 92 46.19 42.36 70.62
N LEU A 93 45.64 42.03 71.80
CA LEU A 93 46.10 42.49 73.11
C LEU A 93 46.43 41.30 74.04
N PRO A 94 47.36 41.44 75.02
CA PRO A 94 48.12 42.65 75.35
C PRO A 94 49.21 42.93 74.31
N ALA A 95 49.73 44.15 74.27
CA ALA A 95 50.81 44.53 73.37
C ALA A 95 51.77 45.51 74.04
N THR A 96 53.08 45.33 73.82
CA THR A 96 54.12 46.27 74.29
C THR A 96 54.49 47.22 73.16
N LEU A 97 54.39 48.53 73.42
CA LEU A 97 54.63 49.60 72.45
C LEU A 97 55.83 50.43 72.86
N GLY A 98 56.93 50.30 72.12
CA GLY A 98 58.07 51.21 72.21
C GLY A 98 57.72 52.64 71.73
N PRO A 99 58.57 53.64 72.01
CA PRO A 99 58.36 55.01 71.52
C PRO A 99 58.17 55.04 70.00
N GLY A 100 57.08 55.65 69.52
CA GLY A 100 56.74 55.73 68.09
C GLY A 100 56.22 54.43 67.46
N SER A 101 56.11 53.33 68.20
CA SER A 101 55.56 52.06 67.71
C SER A 101 54.03 52.04 67.76
N ALA A 102 53.41 51.22 66.90
CA ALA A 102 51.97 51.03 66.85
C ALA A 102 51.59 49.56 66.67
N VAL A 103 50.37 49.19 67.09
CA VAL A 103 49.77 47.86 66.90
C VAL A 103 48.36 48.00 66.33
N ASP A 104 48.00 47.09 65.42
CA ASP A 104 46.64 46.92 64.92
C ASP A 104 45.86 46.01 65.86
N VAL A 105 44.76 46.52 66.41
CA VAL A 105 43.78 45.73 67.17
C VAL A 105 42.59 45.47 66.27
N ALA A 106 42.33 44.20 65.96
CA ALA A 106 41.20 43.79 65.14
C ALA A 106 39.96 43.64 66.01
N VAL A 107 38.88 44.30 65.63
CA VAL A 107 37.57 44.19 66.26
C VAL A 107 36.61 43.58 65.25
N ARG A 108 36.05 42.42 65.59
CA ARG A 108 35.08 41.70 64.80
C ARG A 108 33.69 41.90 65.38
N TYR A 109 32.75 42.31 64.54
CA TYR A 109 31.33 42.44 64.85
C TYR A 109 30.56 41.25 64.26
N ARG A 110 29.90 40.49 65.14
CA ARG A 110 29.03 39.35 64.83
C ARG A 110 27.73 39.51 65.61
N PRO A 111 26.68 40.14 65.05
CA PRO A 111 25.48 40.46 65.81
C PRO A 111 24.70 39.21 66.26
N PRO A 112 24.27 39.11 67.53
CA PRO A 112 23.46 38.02 68.03
C PRO A 112 21.96 38.14 67.67
N GLY A 113 21.52 39.34 67.24
CA GLY A 113 20.12 39.64 66.87
C GLY A 113 20.01 40.98 66.14
N LEU A 114 18.83 41.27 65.58
CA LEU A 114 18.55 42.51 64.83
C LEU A 114 18.62 43.76 65.73
N GLY A 115 18.94 44.92 65.13
CA GLY A 115 19.00 46.23 65.80
C GLY A 115 20.42 46.72 66.10
N THR A 116 20.53 47.86 66.77
CA THR A 116 21.83 48.50 67.10
C THR A 116 22.49 47.81 68.28
N HIS A 117 23.79 47.54 68.16
CA HIS A 117 24.65 47.05 69.23
C HIS A 117 25.78 48.05 69.44
N GLU A 118 25.94 48.52 70.68
CA GLU A 118 26.95 49.51 71.06
C GLU A 118 27.75 49.00 72.26
N ARG A 119 29.07 49.20 72.23
CA ARG A 119 29.97 48.81 73.32
C ARG A 119 31.17 49.74 73.36
N MET A 120 31.61 50.10 74.57
CA MET A 120 32.85 50.84 74.76
C MET A 120 34.00 49.89 75.06
N LEU A 121 35.07 49.96 74.27
CA LEU A 121 36.33 49.27 74.49
C LEU A 121 37.26 50.16 75.30
N GLN A 122 37.43 49.86 76.59
CA GLN A 122 38.32 50.60 77.49
C GLN A 122 39.74 50.04 77.42
N ILE A 123 40.67 50.83 76.92
CA ILE A 123 42.07 50.45 76.72
C ILE A 123 42.89 50.99 77.89
N VAL A 124 43.44 50.09 78.69
CA VAL A 124 44.29 50.42 79.84
C VAL A 124 45.77 50.23 79.52
N THR A 125 46.61 51.10 80.08
CA THR A 125 48.07 51.04 79.95
C THR A 125 48.75 51.15 81.31
N ASP A 126 49.96 50.58 81.43
CA ASP A 126 50.82 50.69 82.61
C ASP A 126 51.53 52.05 82.74
N SER A 127 51.44 52.94 81.73
CA SER A 127 52.06 54.26 81.77
C SER A 127 51.28 55.24 82.67
N PRO A 128 51.86 55.74 83.76
CA PRO A 128 51.21 56.72 84.63
C PRO A 128 51.01 58.10 83.97
N ALA A 129 51.63 58.32 82.81
CA ALA A 129 51.49 59.55 82.01
C ALA A 129 50.34 59.49 80.99
N SER A 130 49.59 58.38 80.91
CA SER A 130 48.48 58.19 79.97
C SER A 130 47.28 57.55 80.69
N ASN A 131 46.10 58.15 80.58
CA ASN A 131 44.89 57.66 81.24
C ASN A 131 44.17 56.53 80.47
N GLY A 132 44.89 55.77 79.64
CA GLY A 132 44.27 54.85 78.68
C GLY A 132 43.57 55.58 77.52
N ALA A 133 42.67 54.87 76.83
CA ALA A 133 41.82 55.41 75.77
C ALA A 133 40.55 54.58 75.60
N ASP A 134 39.44 55.23 75.26
CA ASP A 134 38.18 54.56 74.96
C ASP A 134 37.96 54.50 73.44
N VAL A 135 37.48 53.36 72.95
CA VAL A 135 37.04 53.18 71.55
C VAL A 135 35.57 52.79 71.53
N ASP A 136 34.75 53.64 70.94
CA ASP A 136 33.32 53.35 70.78
C ASP A 136 33.11 52.38 69.63
N LEU A 137 32.46 51.25 69.92
CA LEU A 137 32.07 50.24 68.94
C LEU A 137 30.58 50.36 68.70
N ARG A 138 30.19 50.46 67.43
CA ARG A 138 28.78 50.49 67.02
C ARG A 138 28.58 49.64 65.78
N GLY A 139 27.53 48.83 65.77
CA GLY A 139 27.06 48.14 64.56
C GLY A 139 25.55 48.02 64.57
N HIS A 140 24.94 47.93 63.40
CA HIS A 140 23.49 47.76 63.28
C HIS A 140 23.19 46.48 62.49
N ALA A 141 22.47 45.56 63.12
CA ALA A 141 22.12 44.28 62.52
C ALA A 141 20.81 44.38 61.73
N VAL A 142 20.89 44.12 60.43
CA VAL A 142 19.74 44.09 59.53
C VAL A 142 19.45 42.67 59.05
N ARG A 143 18.30 42.46 58.40
CA ARG A 143 17.89 41.11 57.99
C ARG A 143 18.65 40.60 56.76
N GLY A 144 19.02 41.47 55.82
CA GLY A 144 19.66 41.09 54.56
C GLY A 144 18.74 40.24 53.67
N LEU A 145 17.45 40.59 53.59
CA LEU A 145 16.45 39.75 52.91
C LEU A 145 16.42 40.01 51.40
N ALA A 146 16.79 39.01 50.60
CA ALA A 146 16.62 39.06 49.16
C ALA A 146 15.16 38.83 48.72
N THR A 147 14.74 39.56 47.69
CA THR A 147 13.45 39.42 47.01
C THR A 147 13.61 38.65 45.70
N LEU A 148 12.67 37.77 45.38
CA LEU A 148 12.64 36.93 44.19
C LEU A 148 11.60 37.48 43.21
N SER A 149 11.89 37.47 41.90
CA SER A 149 10.95 37.98 40.88
C SER A 149 9.73 37.10 40.61
N GLY A 150 9.73 35.85 41.08
CA GLY A 150 8.62 34.91 40.93
C GLY A 150 8.76 33.70 41.85
N ASP A 151 7.65 32.98 42.01
CA ASP A 151 7.53 31.75 42.81
C ASP A 151 7.11 30.53 41.96
N SER A 152 6.77 30.72 40.69
CA SER A 152 6.44 29.66 39.74
C SER A 152 6.89 30.03 38.32
N PHE A 153 7.46 29.07 37.60
CA PHE A 153 7.92 29.22 36.22
C PHE A 153 7.43 28.05 35.36
N ASP A 154 6.62 28.36 34.35
CA ASP A 154 6.12 27.39 33.37
C ASP A 154 6.85 27.53 32.04
N PHE A 155 7.61 26.52 31.65
CA PHE A 155 8.33 26.46 30.39
C PHE A 155 7.42 26.12 29.20
N GLY A 156 6.17 25.69 29.45
CA GLY A 156 5.26 25.26 28.40
C GLY A 156 5.76 24.02 27.64
N PRO A 157 5.27 23.82 26.39
CA PRO A 157 5.77 22.76 25.51
C PRO A 157 7.21 23.04 25.03
N VAL A 158 8.10 22.07 25.24
CA VAL A 158 9.50 22.08 24.80
C VAL A 158 9.81 20.76 24.13
N VAL A 159 10.54 20.80 23.02
CA VAL A 159 10.89 19.60 22.25
C VAL A 159 11.80 18.70 23.08
N VAL A 160 11.58 17.39 23.01
CA VAL A 160 12.43 16.41 23.73
C VAL A 160 13.89 16.59 23.32
N ASN A 161 14.77 16.62 24.32
CA ASN A 161 16.21 16.90 24.26
C ASN A 161 16.62 18.34 23.96
N GLU A 162 15.67 19.26 23.72
CA GLU A 162 15.94 20.69 23.59
C GLU A 162 15.85 21.40 24.94
N THR A 163 16.53 22.55 25.06
CA THR A 163 16.61 23.29 26.33
C THR A 163 15.89 24.63 26.23
N ALA A 164 14.89 24.84 27.10
CA ALA A 164 14.27 26.13 27.32
C ALA A 164 14.83 26.79 28.58
N THR A 165 14.94 28.12 28.57
CA THR A 165 15.51 28.89 29.69
C THR A 165 14.58 30.01 30.13
N GLN A 166 14.47 30.23 31.44
CA GLN A 166 13.80 31.38 32.04
C GLN A 166 14.69 32.00 33.12
N ASP A 167 14.57 33.31 33.31
CA ASP A 167 15.40 34.06 34.25
C ASP A 167 14.63 34.39 35.54
N LEU A 168 15.18 33.97 36.67
CA LEU A 168 14.74 34.39 38.01
C LEU A 168 15.67 35.50 38.51
N LEU A 169 15.14 36.70 38.68
CA LEU A 169 15.88 37.83 39.24
C LEU A 169 15.81 37.77 40.77
N VAL A 170 16.98 37.72 41.40
CA VAL A 170 17.12 37.79 42.86
C VAL A 170 17.79 39.10 43.22
N THR A 171 17.11 39.94 43.99
CA THR A 171 17.55 41.29 44.33
C THR A 171 17.71 41.42 45.83
N ASN A 172 18.83 41.97 46.30
CA ASN A 172 19.00 42.36 47.70
C ASN A 172 18.27 43.69 47.95
N GLY A 173 16.95 43.60 48.06
CA GLY A 173 16.03 44.75 48.04
C GLY A 173 15.96 45.55 49.33
N ASP A 174 16.50 45.05 50.45
CA ASP A 174 16.54 45.85 51.70
C ASP A 174 17.63 46.92 51.67
N GLY A 175 18.62 46.79 50.77
CA GLY A 175 19.58 47.83 50.41
C GLY A 175 20.47 48.31 51.55
N ARG A 176 20.51 47.57 52.66
CA ARG A 176 21.17 48.01 53.89
C ARG A 176 22.52 47.34 54.09
N ALA A 177 22.62 46.05 53.80
CA ALA A 177 23.86 45.29 53.97
C ALA A 177 24.06 44.26 52.86
N GLU A 178 25.31 43.82 52.67
CA GLU A 178 25.60 42.62 51.88
C GLU A 178 24.96 41.38 52.54
N THR A 179 24.35 40.52 51.73
CA THR A 179 23.75 39.26 52.18
C THR A 179 24.31 38.06 51.42
N ALA A 180 24.07 36.85 51.93
CA ALA A 180 24.35 35.62 51.21
C ALA A 180 23.03 34.87 50.98
N ILE A 181 22.77 34.52 49.72
CA ILE A 181 21.65 33.67 49.32
C ILE A 181 22.17 32.27 48.98
N THR A 182 21.31 31.27 49.07
CA THR A 182 21.65 29.89 48.64
C THR A 182 20.64 29.42 47.63
N VAL A 183 21.09 29.05 46.44
CA VAL A 183 20.28 28.43 45.38
C VAL A 183 20.55 26.92 45.41
N ALA A 184 19.63 26.15 45.96
CA ALA A 184 19.76 24.70 45.98
C ALA A 184 19.48 24.11 44.58
N PRO A 185 19.96 22.89 44.26
CA PRO A 185 19.53 22.20 43.06
C PRO A 185 18.02 21.90 43.11
N PRO A 186 17.35 21.73 41.94
CA PRO A 186 15.97 21.25 41.89
C PRO A 186 15.80 19.92 42.61
N LEU A 187 14.66 19.72 43.28
CA LEU A 187 14.34 18.49 44.01
C LEU A 187 14.29 17.25 43.09
N ASP A 188 13.76 17.43 41.88
CA ASP A 188 13.93 16.52 40.76
C ASP A 188 14.82 17.20 39.72
N ASN A 189 16.07 16.74 39.61
CA ASN A 189 17.15 17.32 38.82
C ASN A 189 17.40 16.59 37.50
N GLY A 190 16.53 15.64 37.10
CA GLY A 190 16.72 14.90 35.85
C GLY A 190 16.59 15.79 34.61
N VAL A 191 15.61 16.71 34.63
CA VAL A 191 15.22 17.55 33.48
C VAL A 191 15.25 19.05 33.76
N PHE A 192 15.44 19.46 35.03
CA PHE A 192 15.54 20.85 35.43
C PHE A 192 16.94 21.14 35.98
N SER A 193 17.50 22.31 35.64
CA SER A 193 18.78 22.79 36.17
C SER A 193 18.77 24.30 36.43
N VAL A 194 19.74 24.75 37.22
CA VAL A 194 19.91 26.17 37.60
C VAL A 194 21.36 26.60 37.43
N ASP A 195 21.58 27.85 37.01
CA ASP A 195 22.89 28.48 36.90
C ASP A 195 22.81 29.99 37.23
N PRO A 196 23.54 30.51 38.23
CA PRO A 196 24.44 29.80 39.14
C PRO A 196 23.70 29.09 40.28
N GLY A 197 24.23 27.95 40.72
CA GLY A 197 23.81 27.22 41.93
C GLY A 197 24.72 27.50 43.14
N GLY A 198 24.30 27.08 44.33
CA GLY A 198 25.07 27.19 45.58
C GLY A 198 24.93 28.54 46.29
N GLU A 199 25.88 28.86 47.16
CA GLU A 199 25.91 30.13 47.89
C GLU A 199 26.37 31.28 46.98
N GLN A 200 25.61 32.37 46.97
CA GLN A 200 25.90 33.58 46.22
C GLN A 200 25.95 34.78 47.16
N ILE A 201 27.04 35.55 47.09
CA ILE A 201 27.16 36.82 47.83
C ILE A 201 26.49 37.92 47.01
N LEU A 202 25.52 38.60 47.61
CA LEU A 202 24.73 39.64 46.96
C LEU A 202 24.94 40.97 47.70
N PRO A 203 25.75 41.88 47.14
CA PRO A 203 25.94 43.20 47.72
C PRO A 203 24.63 43.98 47.83
N SER A 204 24.65 45.02 48.65
CA SER A 204 23.50 45.91 48.81
C SER A 204 23.03 46.49 47.47
N GLN A 205 21.72 46.49 47.23
CA GLN A 205 21.06 46.99 46.01
C GLN A 205 21.45 46.28 44.70
N GLN A 206 22.21 45.18 44.77
CA GLN A 206 22.58 44.39 43.60
C GLN A 206 21.56 43.28 43.35
N SER A 207 21.52 42.86 42.09
CA SER A 207 20.73 41.73 41.63
C SER A 207 21.60 40.69 40.96
N ILE A 208 21.19 39.43 41.07
CA ILE A 208 21.74 38.29 40.33
C ILE A 208 20.62 37.64 39.53
N VAL A 209 20.95 37.20 38.31
CA VAL A 209 20.04 36.40 37.49
C VAL A 209 20.38 34.93 37.71
N VAL A 210 19.40 34.18 38.20
CA VAL A 210 19.44 32.72 38.28
C VAL A 210 18.71 32.17 37.07
N ARG A 211 19.46 31.58 36.13
CA ARG A 211 18.90 30.96 34.93
C ARG A 211 18.33 29.59 35.27
N LEU A 212 17.02 29.47 35.11
CA LEU A 212 16.27 28.23 35.22
C LEU A 212 16.24 27.56 33.85
N GLN A 213 16.53 26.26 33.79
CA GLN A 213 16.57 25.51 32.53
C GLN A 213 15.66 24.29 32.63
N PHE A 214 15.00 23.96 31.53
CA PHE A 214 14.19 22.76 31.36
C PHE A 214 14.60 22.06 30.06
N ARG A 215 15.03 20.80 30.18
CA ARG A 215 15.40 19.91 29.08
C ARG A 215 14.68 18.55 29.26
N PRO A 216 13.49 18.36 28.68
CA PRO A 216 12.76 17.11 28.81
C PRO A 216 13.47 15.98 28.04
N ASP A 217 13.55 14.80 28.64
CA ASP A 217 14.13 13.59 28.04
C ASP A 217 13.08 12.62 27.48
N ARG A 218 11.79 12.90 27.72
CA ARG A 218 10.63 12.11 27.28
C ARG A 218 9.40 12.98 27.09
N LEU A 219 8.40 12.45 26.39
CA LEU A 219 7.09 13.08 26.23
C LEU A 219 6.31 13.10 27.56
N GLY A 220 5.57 14.18 27.79
CA GLY A 220 4.69 14.32 28.96
C GLY A 220 4.98 15.53 29.82
N SER A 221 4.22 15.70 30.90
CA SER A 221 4.35 16.84 31.82
C SER A 221 5.38 16.56 32.92
N PHE A 222 6.19 17.55 33.24
CA PHE A 222 7.19 17.53 34.31
C PHE A 222 6.90 18.63 35.31
N SER A 223 7.18 18.36 36.59
CA SER A 223 7.06 19.33 37.66
C SER A 223 8.17 19.10 38.68
N SER A 224 8.84 20.17 39.10
CA SER A 224 9.87 20.14 40.14
C SER A 224 9.76 21.40 41.00
N ALA A 225 10.56 21.47 42.05
CA ALA A 225 10.67 22.67 42.88
C ALA A 225 12.12 22.94 43.26
N ILE A 226 12.50 24.22 43.30
CA ILE A 226 13.83 24.69 43.69
C ILE A 226 13.74 25.41 45.03
N PRO A 227 14.46 24.95 46.07
CA PRO A 227 14.63 25.69 47.30
C PRO A 227 15.63 26.85 47.13
N ILE A 228 15.22 28.07 47.44
CA ILE A 228 16.09 29.25 47.48
C ILE A 228 16.03 29.89 48.86
N THR A 229 17.17 29.95 49.54
CA THR A 229 17.30 30.59 50.85
C THR A 229 17.69 32.06 50.64
N PRO A 230 16.81 33.04 50.94
CA PRO A 230 17.03 34.44 50.55
C PRO A 230 17.88 35.25 51.54
N CYS A 231 18.31 34.66 52.66
CA CYS A 231 19.27 35.24 53.60
C CYS A 231 19.84 34.14 54.53
N PRO A 232 20.99 34.32 55.20
CA PRO A 232 21.63 33.27 56.01
C PRO A 232 20.76 32.69 57.13
N THR A 233 19.84 33.48 57.68
CA THR A 233 18.94 33.09 58.77
C THR A 233 17.50 32.87 58.31
N CYS A 234 17.24 32.88 57.00
CA CYS A 234 15.90 32.75 56.43
C CYS A 234 15.54 31.27 56.22
N SER A 235 14.25 30.96 56.26
CA SER A 235 13.76 29.68 55.77
C SER A 235 13.83 29.63 54.23
N PRO A 236 14.14 28.46 53.62
CA PRO A 236 14.09 28.31 52.17
C PRO A 236 12.70 28.62 51.61
N ARG A 237 12.66 29.30 50.46
CA ARG A 237 11.45 29.50 49.64
C ARG A 237 11.45 28.48 48.51
N SER A 238 10.30 27.84 48.28
CA SER A 238 10.13 26.86 47.21
C SER A 238 9.64 27.54 45.94
N ILE A 239 10.38 27.38 44.83
CA ILE A 239 10.02 27.91 43.51
C ILE A 239 9.56 26.74 42.63
N THR A 240 8.32 26.78 42.15
CA THR A 240 7.74 25.70 41.33
C THR A 240 8.21 25.82 39.88
N LEU A 241 8.63 24.71 39.28
CA LEU A 241 8.94 24.61 37.86
C LEU A 241 8.00 23.62 37.19
N THR A 242 7.39 24.00 36.06
CA THR A 242 6.58 23.11 35.23
C THR A 242 6.99 23.18 33.77
N GLY A 243 6.83 22.09 33.04
CA GLY A 243 7.07 22.06 31.60
C GLY A 243 6.49 20.79 30.97
N LYS A 244 6.39 20.74 29.64
CA LYS A 244 5.89 19.57 28.91
C LYS A 244 6.85 19.19 27.79
N GLY A 245 7.37 17.96 27.81
CA GLY A 245 8.08 17.38 26.68
C GLY A 245 7.12 17.04 25.56
N VAL A 246 7.36 17.59 24.36
CA VAL A 246 6.58 17.33 23.14
C VAL A 246 7.49 16.96 21.98
N ASP A 247 6.93 16.37 20.93
CA ASP A 247 7.63 16.12 19.67
C ASP A 247 7.40 17.24 18.66
N LYS A 248 6.25 17.91 18.70
CA LYS A 248 5.84 18.98 17.76
C LYS A 248 5.43 20.24 18.50
N LEU A 249 5.73 21.40 17.90
CA LEU A 249 5.34 22.72 18.42
C LEU A 249 4.22 23.38 17.61
N LEU A 250 4.00 22.93 16.36
CA LEU A 250 2.91 23.38 15.50
C LEU A 250 1.68 22.47 15.69
N LEU A 251 0.58 23.05 16.15
CA LEU A 251 -0.72 22.39 16.22
C LEU A 251 -1.53 22.73 14.97
N VAL A 252 -1.84 21.73 14.14
CA VAL A 252 -2.66 21.87 12.95
C VAL A 252 -4.09 21.43 13.25
N GLN A 253 -5.09 22.26 12.94
CA GLN A 253 -6.49 21.94 13.23
C GLN A 253 -7.43 22.25 12.04
N PRO A 254 -8.27 21.27 11.63
CA PRO A 254 -8.22 19.86 12.02
C PRO A 254 -6.96 19.14 11.46
N GLU A 255 -6.56 18.02 12.07
CA GLU A 255 -5.42 17.21 11.58
C GLU A 255 -5.76 16.42 10.30
N THR A 256 -7.05 16.20 10.04
CA THR A 256 -7.56 15.53 8.84
C THR A 256 -8.70 16.35 8.24
N LEU A 257 -8.64 16.59 6.94
CA LEU A 257 -9.72 17.17 6.14
C LEU A 257 -10.21 16.13 5.12
N ASP A 258 -11.49 15.77 5.24
CA ASP A 258 -12.15 14.88 4.29
C ASP A 258 -13.10 15.68 3.39
N PHE A 259 -12.80 15.70 2.10
CA PHE A 259 -13.61 16.34 1.07
C PHE A 259 -14.81 15.49 0.63
N GLY A 260 -14.90 14.23 1.10
CA GLY A 260 -15.95 13.30 0.71
C GLY A 260 -15.91 12.99 -0.79
N GLU A 261 -17.08 12.71 -1.35
CA GLU A 261 -17.23 12.42 -2.78
C GLU A 261 -17.36 13.71 -3.59
N LEU A 262 -16.50 13.86 -4.58
CA LEU A 262 -16.50 14.98 -5.50
C LEU A 262 -16.57 14.47 -6.93
N ARG A 263 -17.41 15.10 -7.76
CA ARG A 263 -17.49 14.73 -9.18
C ARG A 263 -16.17 15.03 -9.88
N LEU A 264 -15.81 14.19 -10.85
CA LEU A 264 -14.69 14.46 -11.75
C LEU A 264 -14.81 15.87 -12.35
N ALA A 265 -13.66 16.55 -12.45
CA ALA A 265 -13.48 17.94 -12.84
C ALA A 265 -14.12 18.99 -11.91
N ALA A 266 -14.64 18.62 -10.73
CA ALA A 266 -15.14 19.56 -9.74
C ALA A 266 -14.07 19.94 -8.68
N GLU A 267 -14.33 21.06 -8.01
CA GLU A 267 -13.54 21.64 -6.91
C GLU A 267 -14.27 21.53 -5.57
N ALA A 268 -13.52 21.32 -4.49
CA ALA A 268 -13.93 21.70 -3.14
C ALA A 268 -12.75 22.27 -2.35
N THR A 269 -13.03 23.18 -1.41
CA THR A 269 -12.02 23.79 -0.52
C THR A 269 -12.45 23.69 0.93
N GLN A 270 -11.52 23.43 1.85
CA GLN A 270 -11.76 23.44 3.29
C GLN A 270 -10.65 24.19 4.04
N PRO A 271 -11.01 24.99 5.07
CA PRO A 271 -10.03 25.72 5.85
C PRO A 271 -9.35 24.84 6.91
N PHE A 272 -8.11 25.18 7.25
CA PHE A 272 -7.41 24.68 8.44
C PHE A 272 -6.66 25.82 9.13
N THR A 273 -6.19 25.58 10.34
CA THR A 273 -5.34 26.52 11.09
C THR A 273 -4.07 25.85 11.57
N VAL A 274 -3.04 26.66 11.79
CA VAL A 274 -1.75 26.24 12.36
C VAL A 274 -1.42 27.18 13.50
N THR A 275 -1.20 26.64 14.69
CA THR A 275 -0.93 27.43 15.92
C THR A 275 0.42 27.08 16.50
N ASN A 276 1.23 28.10 16.83
CA ASN A 276 2.45 27.91 17.61
C ASN A 276 2.11 27.71 19.09
N THR A 277 2.35 26.50 19.61
CA THR A 277 2.02 26.12 21.00
C THR A 277 3.16 26.38 21.98
N SER A 278 4.35 26.74 21.50
CA SER A 278 5.52 26.99 22.34
C SER A 278 5.47 28.38 22.99
N LYS A 279 6.38 28.63 23.93
CA LYS A 279 6.61 29.95 24.55
C LYS A 279 7.61 30.82 23.76
N GLY A 280 8.22 30.27 22.70
CA GLY A 280 9.15 30.97 21.80
C GLY A 280 8.57 31.16 20.39
N PRO A 281 9.24 31.91 19.51
CA PRO A 281 8.86 31.99 18.10
C PRO A 281 9.18 30.68 17.38
N VAL A 282 8.28 30.21 16.50
CA VAL A 282 8.49 29.02 15.64
C VAL A 282 8.25 29.42 14.19
N ALA A 283 9.19 29.11 13.30
CA ALA A 283 9.01 29.34 11.86
C ALA A 283 8.47 28.09 11.15
N ILE A 284 7.50 28.28 10.28
CA ILE A 284 7.13 27.33 9.25
C ILE A 284 8.11 27.59 8.09
N GLU A 285 8.98 26.64 7.80
CA GLU A 285 10.06 26.77 6.82
C GLU A 285 9.63 26.36 5.42
N ALA A 286 8.79 25.32 5.32
CA ALA A 286 8.30 24.77 4.06
C ALA A 286 7.00 23.98 4.29
N ILE A 287 6.20 23.85 3.23
CA ILE A 287 5.09 22.89 3.16
C ILE A 287 5.47 21.87 2.07
N ALA A 288 5.63 20.61 2.46
CA ALA A 288 5.86 19.51 1.53
C ALA A 288 4.57 18.70 1.42
N LEU A 289 4.13 18.45 0.19
CA LEU A 289 2.95 17.63 -0.08
C LEU A 289 3.39 16.28 -0.67
N ALA A 290 2.88 15.19 -0.10
CA ALA A 290 3.09 13.83 -0.61
C ALA A 290 1.74 13.15 -0.83
N GLY A 291 1.58 12.39 -1.91
CA GLY A 291 0.33 11.71 -2.28
C GLY A 291 -0.27 12.26 -3.57
N SER A 292 -1.60 12.28 -3.64
CA SER A 292 -2.35 12.67 -4.84
C SER A 292 -2.14 14.15 -5.22
N ALA A 293 -1.94 14.41 -6.51
CA ALA A 293 -1.84 15.75 -7.08
C ALA A 293 -3.20 16.49 -7.13
N ASP A 294 -4.31 15.76 -6.95
CA ASP A 294 -5.66 16.31 -6.89
C ASP A 294 -5.91 17.10 -5.60
N LEU A 295 -5.09 16.86 -4.57
CA LEU A 295 -5.19 17.49 -3.26
C LEU A 295 -4.05 18.50 -3.09
N THR A 296 -4.35 19.68 -2.57
CA THR A 296 -3.34 20.72 -2.29
C THR A 296 -3.64 21.43 -0.98
N ALA A 297 -2.62 22.05 -0.38
CA ALA A 297 -2.75 22.87 0.82
C ALA A 297 -1.85 24.11 0.72
N ALA A 298 -2.38 25.26 1.14
CA ALA A 298 -1.65 26.52 1.18
C ALA A 298 -2.00 27.30 2.45
N LEU A 299 -1.05 28.11 2.93
CA LEU A 299 -1.27 29.02 4.05
C LEU A 299 -1.74 30.40 3.56
N ASP A 300 -2.51 31.08 4.40
CA ASP A 300 -2.97 32.44 4.12
C ASP A 300 -1.80 33.42 4.15
N GLY A 301 -1.76 34.33 3.18
CA GLY A 301 -0.71 35.36 3.09
C GLY A 301 0.58 34.91 2.38
N GLY A 302 0.60 33.72 1.78
CA GLY A 302 1.68 33.27 0.90
C GLY A 302 2.39 32.00 1.37
N GLN A 303 3.38 31.56 0.60
CA GLN A 303 4.18 30.37 0.90
C GLN A 303 5.24 30.67 1.98
N PRO A 304 5.66 29.65 2.76
CA PRO A 304 6.79 29.75 3.69
C PRO A 304 8.08 30.32 3.05
N PRO A 305 9.02 30.88 3.86
CA PRO A 305 9.08 30.82 5.31
C PRO A 305 8.21 31.86 6.04
N ARG A 306 7.63 31.49 7.19
CA ARG A 306 6.85 32.40 8.04
C ARG A 306 7.02 32.08 9.53
N THR A 307 7.35 33.08 10.34
CA THR A 307 7.51 32.95 11.80
C THR A 307 6.22 33.30 12.53
N LEU A 308 5.81 32.43 13.45
CA LEU A 308 4.67 32.61 14.34
C LEU A 308 5.16 32.97 15.75
N ALA A 309 4.65 34.05 16.32
CA ALA A 309 4.85 34.39 17.72
C ALA A 309 4.22 33.34 18.66
N PRO A 310 4.59 33.29 19.94
CA PRO A 310 3.97 32.39 20.91
C PRO A 310 2.45 32.53 20.94
N GLY A 311 1.71 31.45 20.71
CA GLY A 311 0.25 31.44 20.65
C GLY A 311 -0.36 32.06 19.38
N GLU A 312 0.45 32.50 18.41
CA GLU A 312 -0.06 33.00 17.14
C GLU A 312 -0.64 31.85 16.29
N THR A 313 -1.79 32.11 15.67
CA THR A 313 -2.49 31.20 14.76
C THR A 313 -2.54 31.81 13.36
N ILE A 314 -2.24 31.01 12.35
CA ILE A 314 -2.39 31.33 10.93
C ILE A 314 -3.44 30.40 10.29
N GLY A 315 -4.26 30.93 9.40
CA GLY A 315 -5.18 30.14 8.57
C GLY A 315 -4.50 29.57 7.33
N GLY A 316 -5.12 28.55 6.75
CA GLY A 316 -4.77 27.99 5.45
C GLY A 316 -6.00 27.38 4.78
N THR A 317 -5.87 27.13 3.48
CA THR A 317 -6.91 26.52 2.66
C THR A 317 -6.35 25.26 2.01
N ALA A 318 -7.01 24.13 2.24
CA ALA A 318 -6.82 22.92 1.47
C ALA A 318 -7.86 22.83 0.34
N ARG A 319 -7.49 22.22 -0.77
CA ARG A 319 -8.31 22.12 -1.99
C ARG A 319 -8.24 20.70 -2.54
N PHE A 320 -9.38 20.18 -2.95
CA PHE A 320 -9.52 18.95 -3.72
C PHE A 320 -10.08 19.26 -5.10
N HIS A 321 -9.34 18.93 -6.14
CA HIS A 321 -9.74 19.02 -7.54
C HIS A 321 -9.73 17.61 -8.13
N ALA A 322 -10.89 16.96 -8.19
CA ALA A 322 -11.00 15.55 -8.54
C ALA A 322 -10.72 15.34 -10.04
N GLN A 323 -9.50 14.98 -10.42
CA GLN A 323 -9.12 14.61 -11.79
C GLN A 323 -9.08 13.10 -11.99
N ASN A 324 -8.94 12.34 -10.90
CA ASN A 324 -8.83 10.90 -10.94
C ASN A 324 -10.00 10.25 -10.19
N LEU A 325 -10.47 9.10 -10.71
CA LEU A 325 -11.51 8.31 -10.05
C LEU A 325 -10.98 7.63 -8.78
N GLY A 326 -11.88 7.38 -7.84
CA GLY A 326 -11.59 6.62 -6.62
C GLY A 326 -10.98 7.48 -5.51
N ALA A 327 -10.56 6.81 -4.44
CA ALA A 327 -10.02 7.45 -3.25
C ALA A 327 -8.67 8.12 -3.55
N GLN A 328 -8.57 9.38 -3.19
CA GLN A 328 -7.40 10.24 -3.27
C GLN A 328 -6.98 10.60 -1.85
N GLN A 329 -5.68 10.49 -1.57
CA GLN A 329 -5.11 10.84 -0.28
C GLN A 329 -3.82 11.62 -0.47
N ALA A 330 -3.62 12.63 0.36
CA ALA A 330 -2.37 13.38 0.42
C ALA A 330 -2.08 13.81 1.86
N GLN A 331 -0.81 14.05 2.16
CA GLN A 331 -0.36 14.56 3.43
C GLN A 331 0.48 15.81 3.21
N ALA A 332 0.06 16.93 3.79
CA ALA A 332 0.85 18.14 3.86
C ALA A 332 1.66 18.16 5.16
N SER A 333 2.98 18.22 5.01
CA SER A 333 3.97 18.31 6.08
C SER A 333 4.49 19.74 6.18
N LEU A 334 4.12 20.44 7.25
CA LEU A 334 4.55 21.79 7.57
C LEU A 334 5.82 21.71 8.41
N ARG A 335 6.98 21.90 7.76
CA ARG A 335 8.29 21.85 8.43
C ARG A 335 8.41 23.02 9.39
N ALA A 336 8.59 22.71 10.68
CA ALA A 336 8.87 23.70 11.71
C ALA A 336 10.39 23.91 11.86
N SER A 337 10.80 25.10 12.28
CA SER A 337 12.18 25.42 12.63
C SER A 337 12.66 24.71 13.91
N ASP A 338 11.72 24.22 14.71
CA ASP A 338 11.96 23.46 15.94
C ASP A 338 10.85 22.41 16.13
N GLY A 339 11.23 21.22 16.57
CA GLY A 339 10.37 20.05 16.69
C GLY A 339 10.05 19.36 15.36
N GLY A 340 9.19 18.35 15.43
CA GLY A 340 8.64 17.65 14.29
C GLY A 340 7.66 18.51 13.48
N PRO A 341 7.41 18.13 12.21
CA PRO A 341 6.50 18.87 11.35
C PRO A 341 5.05 18.80 11.84
N GLY A 342 4.31 19.90 11.63
CA GLY A 342 2.85 19.87 11.68
C GLY A 342 2.33 19.04 10.50
N ILE A 343 1.34 18.18 10.73
CA ILE A 343 0.81 17.29 9.69
C ILE A 343 -0.66 17.62 9.45
N LEU A 344 -1.03 17.75 8.18
CA LEU A 344 -2.40 17.82 7.71
C LEU A 344 -2.65 16.68 6.72
N SER A 345 -3.55 15.76 7.08
CA SER A 345 -3.98 14.68 6.20
C SER A 345 -5.19 15.13 5.38
N LEU A 346 -5.19 14.83 4.09
CA LEU A 346 -6.23 15.22 3.15
C LEU A 346 -6.78 13.95 2.49
N THR A 347 -8.10 13.80 2.46
CA THR A 347 -8.77 12.68 1.79
C THR A 347 -9.93 13.18 0.93
N GLY A 348 -10.21 12.50 -0.17
CA GLY A 348 -11.39 12.75 -0.98
C GLY A 348 -11.58 11.62 -1.99
N THR A 349 -12.77 11.48 -2.56
CA THR A 349 -13.06 10.43 -3.56
C THR A 349 -13.56 11.07 -4.83
N GLY A 350 -12.84 10.89 -5.93
CA GLY A 350 -13.30 11.28 -7.26
C GLY A 350 -14.37 10.30 -7.76
N ILE A 351 -15.57 10.79 -8.04
CA ILE A 351 -16.69 9.98 -8.54
C ILE A 351 -17.21 10.54 -9.87
N GLY A 352 -17.88 9.71 -10.64
CA GLY A 352 -18.52 10.11 -11.88
C GLY A 352 -18.53 8.99 -12.92
N PRO A 353 -19.38 9.13 -13.94
CA PRO A 353 -19.39 8.20 -15.05
C PRO A 353 -18.12 8.36 -15.90
N VAL A 354 -17.62 7.25 -16.41
CA VAL A 354 -16.56 7.23 -17.42
C VAL A 354 -16.99 6.32 -18.55
N LEU A 355 -16.93 6.83 -19.76
CA LEU A 355 -17.37 6.16 -20.97
C LEU A 355 -16.25 5.29 -21.52
N GLN A 356 -16.56 4.02 -21.76
CA GLN A 356 -15.72 3.14 -22.56
C GLN A 356 -16.52 2.63 -23.76
N ALA A 357 -16.05 2.91 -24.97
CA ALA A 357 -16.60 2.36 -26.21
C ALA A 357 -15.66 1.27 -26.76
N LEU A 358 -16.19 0.08 -27.02
CA LEU A 358 -15.48 -1.04 -27.62
C LEU A 358 -16.25 -1.63 -28.81
N PRO A 359 -15.58 -2.01 -29.91
CA PRO A 359 -14.15 -1.84 -30.14
C PRO A 359 -13.77 -0.37 -30.37
N LYS A 360 -12.50 -0.01 -30.12
CA LYS A 360 -11.99 1.37 -30.35
C LYS A 360 -11.95 1.77 -31.82
N SER A 361 -12.07 0.80 -32.74
CA SER A 361 -12.28 0.99 -34.17
C SER A 361 -13.14 -0.16 -34.69
N LEU A 362 -14.09 0.11 -35.56
CA LEU A 362 -15.03 -0.89 -36.07
C LEU A 362 -14.87 -1.08 -37.59
N PHE A 363 -14.51 -2.31 -38.00
CA PHE A 363 -14.58 -2.73 -39.39
C PHE A 363 -15.84 -3.59 -39.61
N VAL A 364 -16.85 -3.05 -40.30
CA VAL A 364 -18.12 -3.77 -40.56
C VAL A 364 -17.93 -4.90 -41.58
N GLY A 365 -16.86 -4.86 -42.37
CA GLY A 365 -16.54 -5.85 -43.39
C GLY A 365 -17.10 -5.52 -44.77
N ALA A 366 -16.97 -6.48 -45.69
CA ALA A 366 -17.54 -6.36 -47.03
C ALA A 366 -19.07 -6.44 -46.98
N THR A 367 -19.75 -5.61 -47.77
CA THR A 367 -21.22 -5.56 -47.91
C THR A 367 -21.59 -5.39 -49.38
N ALA A 368 -22.58 -6.13 -49.86
CA ALA A 368 -23.02 -6.01 -51.25
C ALA A 368 -23.81 -4.71 -51.47
N LEU A 369 -23.66 -4.07 -52.64
CA LEU A 369 -24.38 -2.82 -52.91
C LEU A 369 -25.89 -3.01 -52.72
N GLY A 370 -26.57 -2.01 -52.15
CA GLY A 370 -28.02 -2.03 -51.91
C GLY A 370 -28.48 -3.01 -50.82
N THR A 371 -27.57 -3.59 -50.04
CA THR A 371 -27.88 -4.39 -48.85
C THR A 371 -27.30 -3.73 -47.60
N THR A 372 -27.92 -3.97 -46.44
CA THR A 372 -27.49 -3.37 -45.17
C THR A 372 -26.86 -4.42 -44.26
N ARG A 373 -25.68 -4.12 -43.72
CA ARG A 373 -25.02 -4.92 -42.68
C ARG A 373 -24.89 -4.09 -41.41
N THR A 374 -25.03 -4.73 -40.25
CA THR A 374 -24.98 -4.06 -38.93
C THR A 374 -23.91 -4.68 -38.04
N ALA A 375 -23.22 -3.87 -37.26
CA ALA A 375 -22.28 -4.30 -36.22
C ALA A 375 -22.40 -3.42 -34.96
N PRO A 376 -22.24 -3.98 -33.75
CA PRO A 376 -22.37 -3.22 -32.51
C PRO A 376 -21.06 -2.53 -32.09
N VAL A 377 -21.19 -1.38 -31.44
CA VAL A 377 -20.19 -0.78 -30.54
C VAL A 377 -20.79 -0.79 -29.14
N THR A 378 -20.21 -1.57 -28.24
CA THR A 378 -20.65 -1.65 -26.84
C THR A 378 -20.10 -0.46 -26.08
N VAL A 379 -20.99 0.30 -25.45
CA VAL A 379 -20.66 1.42 -24.57
C VAL A 379 -20.93 0.99 -23.14
N THR A 380 -19.90 1.05 -22.30
CA THR A 380 -19.93 0.64 -20.90
C THR A 380 -19.61 1.83 -20.01
N ASN A 381 -20.36 1.99 -18.92
CA ASN A 381 -20.00 2.89 -17.84
C ASN A 381 -18.94 2.21 -16.96
N VAL A 382 -17.68 2.65 -17.06
CA VAL A 382 -16.55 2.15 -16.25
C VAL A 382 -16.18 3.13 -15.13
N GLY A 383 -17.07 4.08 -14.82
CA GLY A 383 -16.88 5.07 -13.78
C GLY A 383 -16.99 4.51 -12.35
N VAL A 384 -16.90 5.40 -11.37
CA VAL A 384 -17.11 5.08 -9.95
C VAL A 384 -18.23 5.95 -9.42
N ASP A 385 -19.31 5.34 -8.94
CA ASP A 385 -20.43 6.02 -8.32
C ASP A 385 -21.04 5.10 -7.26
N PRO A 386 -20.49 5.09 -6.03
CA PRO A 386 -20.89 4.15 -4.98
C PRO A 386 -22.37 4.26 -4.59
N LYS A 387 -22.99 5.42 -4.85
CA LYS A 387 -24.39 5.70 -4.51
C LYS A 387 -25.35 5.48 -5.68
N ASN A 388 -24.85 5.16 -6.88
CA ASN A 388 -25.63 5.00 -8.10
C ASN A 388 -26.58 6.19 -8.38
N VAL A 389 -26.11 7.42 -8.09
CA VAL A 389 -26.89 8.67 -8.26
C VAL A 389 -26.49 9.46 -9.50
N VAL A 390 -25.43 9.07 -10.20
CA VAL A 390 -24.86 9.72 -11.39
C VAL A 390 -24.65 8.68 -12.50
N PRO A 391 -25.70 8.31 -13.25
CA PRO A 391 -25.55 7.38 -14.37
C PRO A 391 -24.75 8.02 -15.52
N LEU A 392 -24.12 7.17 -16.34
CA LEU A 392 -23.58 7.60 -17.63
C LEU A 392 -24.76 7.86 -18.58
N VAL A 393 -24.78 9.06 -19.14
CA VAL A 393 -25.76 9.53 -20.11
C VAL A 393 -25.02 9.97 -21.35
N LEU A 394 -25.37 9.38 -22.48
CA LEU A 394 -24.93 9.85 -23.79
C LEU A 394 -25.83 11.03 -24.17
N THR A 395 -25.25 12.20 -24.35
CA THR A 395 -25.98 13.43 -24.73
C THR A 395 -26.22 13.47 -26.24
N GLY A 396 -25.38 12.79 -27.02
CA GLY A 396 -25.53 12.67 -28.47
C GLY A 396 -24.76 11.48 -29.02
N VAL A 397 -25.35 10.84 -30.05
CA VAL A 397 -24.71 9.77 -30.82
C VAL A 397 -25.02 10.02 -32.29
N TRP A 398 -24.00 10.14 -33.13
CA TRP A 398 -24.16 10.34 -34.58
C TRP A 398 -22.94 9.82 -35.37
N ILE A 399 -23.05 9.80 -36.70
CA ILE A 399 -21.93 9.47 -37.59
C ILE A 399 -21.38 10.75 -38.21
N ASP A 400 -20.10 11.01 -38.02
CA ASP A 400 -19.35 12.02 -38.76
C ASP A 400 -18.72 11.43 -40.03
N GLY A 401 -18.62 12.24 -41.09
CA GLY A 401 -18.17 11.77 -42.41
C GLY A 401 -19.17 10.85 -43.14
N ASN A 402 -20.46 10.89 -42.78
CA ASN A 402 -21.48 10.06 -43.42
C ASN A 402 -21.80 10.53 -44.86
N ASP A 403 -21.47 9.69 -45.85
CA ASP A 403 -21.81 9.88 -47.27
C ASP A 403 -23.24 9.40 -47.64
N GLY A 404 -24.04 9.07 -46.62
CA GLY A 404 -25.38 8.49 -46.77
C GLY A 404 -25.42 6.97 -46.75
N THR A 405 -24.26 6.30 -46.62
CA THR A 405 -24.18 4.84 -46.52
C THR A 405 -24.14 4.32 -45.08
N TRP A 406 -23.88 5.18 -44.09
CA TRP A 406 -23.80 4.80 -42.68
C TRP A 406 -25.04 5.25 -41.90
N ALA A 407 -25.46 4.48 -40.90
CA ALA A 407 -26.47 4.90 -39.94
C ALA A 407 -26.25 4.25 -38.56
N VAL A 408 -26.60 4.97 -37.49
CA VAL A 408 -26.58 4.49 -36.10
C VAL A 408 -27.88 4.91 -35.41
N GLN A 409 -28.29 4.18 -34.38
CA GLN A 409 -29.33 4.67 -33.48
C GLN A 409 -28.84 5.93 -32.77
N GLY A 410 -29.30 7.09 -33.24
CA GLY A 410 -28.89 8.38 -32.70
C GLY A 410 -29.74 8.85 -31.52
N GLY A 411 -29.29 9.95 -30.92
CA GLY A 411 -29.98 10.67 -29.85
C GLY A 411 -29.43 10.42 -28.45
N ALA A 412 -29.99 11.14 -27.48
CA ALA A 412 -29.62 11.00 -26.07
C ALA A 412 -30.16 9.70 -25.48
N MET A 413 -29.33 9.00 -24.71
CA MET A 413 -29.68 7.73 -24.07
C MET A 413 -28.92 7.53 -22.76
N THR A 414 -29.56 6.85 -21.81
CA THR A 414 -28.95 6.52 -20.51
C THR A 414 -28.34 5.13 -20.59
N VAL A 415 -27.03 5.03 -20.34
CA VAL A 415 -26.33 3.73 -20.24
C VAL A 415 -26.63 3.09 -18.88
N GLY A 416 -26.55 3.87 -17.80
CA GLY A 416 -26.86 3.43 -16.44
C GLY A 416 -25.71 3.62 -15.44
N PRO A 417 -25.80 2.98 -14.25
CA PRO A 417 -24.74 3.04 -13.21
C PRO A 417 -23.45 2.35 -13.67
N PRO A 418 -22.34 2.45 -12.92
CA PRO A 418 -21.12 1.71 -13.20
C PRO A 418 -21.36 0.21 -13.44
N GLY A 419 -20.72 -0.35 -14.47
CA GLY A 419 -20.91 -1.72 -14.95
C GLY A 419 -22.05 -1.90 -15.95
N ALA A 420 -23.00 -0.96 -16.04
CA ALA A 420 -24.04 -1.01 -17.06
C ALA A 420 -23.46 -0.77 -18.47
N ASN A 421 -24.06 -1.40 -19.47
CA ASN A 421 -23.66 -1.28 -20.86
C ASN A 421 -24.87 -1.23 -21.80
N ILE A 422 -24.65 -0.67 -22.99
CA ILE A 422 -25.59 -0.68 -24.12
C ILE A 422 -24.84 -0.94 -25.43
N ASP A 423 -25.51 -1.54 -26.41
CA ASP A 423 -24.94 -1.73 -27.75
C ASP A 423 -25.47 -0.67 -28.73
N LEU A 424 -24.57 0.16 -29.25
CA LEU A 424 -24.84 1.06 -30.36
C LEU A 424 -24.69 0.31 -31.68
N ARG A 425 -25.79 0.00 -32.35
CA ARG A 425 -25.76 -0.71 -33.64
C ARG A 425 -25.46 0.26 -34.78
N VAL A 426 -24.27 0.14 -35.35
CA VAL A 426 -23.84 0.84 -36.57
C VAL A 426 -24.23 -0.01 -37.78
N SER A 427 -24.79 0.62 -38.81
CA SER A 427 -25.24 -0.01 -40.04
C SER A 427 -24.57 0.63 -41.25
N PHE A 428 -24.28 -0.19 -42.26
CA PHE A 428 -23.64 0.21 -43.51
C PHE A 428 -24.42 -0.35 -44.71
N THR A 429 -24.78 0.52 -45.65
CA THR A 429 -25.52 0.23 -46.88
C THR A 429 -24.82 0.88 -48.08
N PRO A 430 -23.87 0.18 -48.73
CA PRO A 430 -23.09 0.77 -49.81
C PRO A 430 -23.92 0.97 -51.08
N ILE A 431 -23.69 2.10 -51.76
CA ILE A 431 -24.24 2.40 -53.10
C ILE A 431 -23.17 2.38 -54.21
N THR A 432 -21.88 2.39 -53.83
CA THR A 432 -20.73 2.31 -54.74
C THR A 432 -19.73 1.27 -54.24
N THR A 433 -18.91 0.74 -55.15
CA THR A 433 -17.82 -0.18 -54.80
C THR A 433 -16.62 0.56 -54.20
N GLY A 434 -15.90 -0.08 -53.28
CA GLY A 434 -14.68 0.45 -52.68
C GLY A 434 -14.78 0.58 -51.16
N VAL A 435 -13.72 1.09 -50.55
CA VAL A 435 -13.66 1.31 -49.09
C VAL A 435 -14.40 2.60 -48.74
N SER A 436 -15.24 2.55 -47.70
CA SER A 436 -15.88 3.72 -47.09
C SER A 436 -15.37 3.87 -45.66
N HIS A 437 -15.16 5.12 -45.24
CA HIS A 437 -14.67 5.50 -43.91
C HIS A 437 -15.64 6.52 -43.30
N ALA A 438 -15.85 6.42 -41.99
CA ALA A 438 -16.63 7.36 -41.19
C ALA A 438 -16.16 7.33 -39.73
N ALA A 439 -16.74 8.13 -38.85
CA ALA A 439 -16.52 8.03 -37.41
C ALA A 439 -17.85 8.00 -36.66
N LEU A 440 -18.02 7.06 -35.73
CA LEU A 440 -19.09 7.11 -34.75
C LEU A 440 -18.68 8.08 -33.64
N VAL A 441 -19.43 9.16 -33.48
CA VAL A 441 -19.19 10.18 -32.45
C VAL A 441 -20.18 9.98 -31.31
N ILE A 442 -19.66 9.96 -30.08
CA ILE A 442 -20.43 9.80 -28.86
C ILE A 442 -20.09 10.95 -27.92
N GLU A 443 -21.07 11.79 -27.63
CA GLU A 443 -21.01 12.79 -26.57
C GLU A 443 -21.67 12.27 -25.30
N SER A 444 -21.10 12.58 -24.13
CA SER A 444 -21.63 12.11 -22.85
C SER A 444 -21.35 13.07 -21.69
N ASN A 445 -21.92 12.75 -20.53
CA ASN A 445 -21.62 13.40 -19.25
C ASN A 445 -20.37 12.83 -18.55
N ASP A 446 -19.50 12.09 -19.26
CA ASP A 446 -18.18 11.71 -18.78
C ASP A 446 -17.34 12.96 -18.50
N GLY A 447 -16.86 13.11 -17.26
CA GLY A 447 -16.07 14.26 -16.82
C GLY A 447 -14.64 14.31 -17.34
N LEU A 448 -14.12 13.19 -17.88
CA LEU A 448 -12.77 13.07 -18.46
C LEU A 448 -12.82 13.08 -19.98
N HIS A 449 -13.72 12.31 -20.57
CA HIS A 449 -13.85 12.14 -22.02
C HIS A 449 -15.29 12.42 -22.49
N PRO A 450 -15.76 13.67 -22.41
CA PRO A 450 -17.12 14.02 -22.81
C PRO A 450 -17.39 13.80 -24.32
N HIS A 451 -16.33 13.64 -25.13
CA HIS A 451 -16.38 13.39 -26.56
C HIS A 451 -15.48 12.19 -26.92
N VAL A 452 -16.06 11.14 -27.49
CA VAL A 452 -15.36 9.93 -27.93
C VAL A 452 -15.68 9.63 -29.39
N GLU A 453 -14.66 9.29 -30.17
CA GLU A 453 -14.78 8.90 -31.58
C GLU A 453 -14.31 7.46 -31.79
N VAL A 454 -15.14 6.66 -32.48
CA VAL A 454 -14.80 5.30 -32.92
C VAL A 454 -14.70 5.29 -34.44
N PRO A 455 -13.49 5.16 -35.01
CA PRO A 455 -13.31 5.09 -36.46
C PRO A 455 -14.03 3.89 -37.06
N LEU A 456 -14.71 4.12 -38.18
CA LEU A 456 -15.50 3.14 -38.92
C LEU A 456 -14.88 2.88 -40.30
N ALA A 457 -14.87 1.62 -40.71
CA ALA A 457 -14.50 1.23 -42.07
C ALA A 457 -15.35 0.08 -42.59
N ALA A 458 -15.66 0.10 -43.88
CA ALA A 458 -16.39 -0.98 -44.57
C ALA A 458 -16.03 -1.02 -46.06
N ILE A 459 -16.39 -2.09 -46.76
CA ILE A 459 -16.11 -2.25 -48.19
C ILE A 459 -17.41 -2.55 -48.95
N GLY A 460 -17.79 -1.69 -49.89
CA GLY A 460 -18.86 -1.95 -50.85
C GLY A 460 -18.37 -2.86 -51.99
N ARG A 461 -19.12 -3.93 -52.30
CA ARG A 461 -18.86 -4.81 -53.45
C ARG A 461 -20.11 -4.97 -54.32
N ASP A 462 -19.94 -4.96 -55.64
CA ASP A 462 -20.99 -5.37 -56.57
C ASP A 462 -20.89 -6.88 -56.78
N LEU A 463 -21.91 -7.62 -56.38
CA LEU A 463 -21.93 -9.09 -56.35
C LEU A 463 -23.24 -9.60 -56.96
N LEU A 464 -23.18 -10.78 -57.60
CA LEU A 464 -24.39 -11.50 -58.00
C LEU A 464 -25.27 -11.86 -56.79
N PRO A 465 -26.61 -11.96 -56.94
CA PRO A 465 -27.49 -12.34 -55.84
C PRO A 465 -27.11 -13.71 -55.25
N CYS A 466 -26.65 -13.69 -54.01
CA CYS A 466 -26.18 -14.88 -53.32
C CYS A 466 -27.29 -15.94 -53.16
N LYS A 467 -26.98 -17.18 -53.54
CA LYS A 467 -27.79 -18.38 -53.35
C LYS A 467 -27.01 -19.40 -52.52
N LEU A 468 -27.54 -19.73 -51.36
CA LEU A 468 -26.98 -20.74 -50.45
C LEU A 468 -27.86 -21.97 -50.40
N ALA A 469 -27.24 -23.15 -50.41
CA ALA A 469 -27.90 -24.39 -50.00
C ALA A 469 -27.58 -24.70 -48.53
N VAL A 470 -28.57 -25.23 -47.81
CA VAL A 470 -28.42 -25.74 -46.44
C VAL A 470 -28.35 -27.26 -46.50
N LEU A 471 -27.25 -27.85 -46.04
CA LEU A 471 -27.05 -29.29 -45.99
C LEU A 471 -27.02 -29.79 -44.54
N PRO A 472 -27.61 -30.97 -44.24
CA PRO A 472 -28.22 -31.92 -45.18
C PRO A 472 -29.62 -31.53 -45.66
N GLY A 473 -30.27 -30.55 -45.00
CA GLY A 473 -31.59 -30.05 -45.38
C GLY A 473 -32.02 -28.85 -44.55
N ASN A 474 -33.18 -28.29 -44.89
CA ASN A 474 -33.86 -27.24 -44.13
C ASN A 474 -35.34 -27.66 -43.98
N PRO A 475 -35.79 -28.07 -42.78
CA PRO A 475 -35.14 -27.89 -41.49
C PRO A 475 -33.94 -28.80 -41.23
N VAL A 476 -33.04 -28.36 -40.36
CA VAL A 476 -31.99 -29.18 -39.73
C VAL A 476 -32.63 -29.90 -38.54
N ASP A 477 -32.65 -31.23 -38.59
CA ASP A 477 -33.37 -32.09 -37.65
C ASP A 477 -32.41 -32.86 -36.74
N PHE A 478 -32.41 -32.49 -35.45
CA PHE A 478 -31.60 -33.08 -34.38
C PHE A 478 -32.13 -34.47 -33.94
N GLY A 479 -33.23 -34.94 -34.52
CA GLY A 479 -33.80 -36.24 -34.21
C GLY A 479 -34.32 -36.37 -32.78
N ALA A 480 -34.24 -37.59 -32.24
CA ALA A 480 -34.70 -37.91 -30.89
C ALA A 480 -33.59 -37.80 -29.86
N GLN A 481 -33.75 -36.88 -28.91
CA GLN A 481 -32.76 -36.52 -27.89
C GLN A 481 -33.27 -36.79 -26.47
N ARG A 482 -32.34 -37.02 -25.55
CA ARG A 482 -32.68 -37.21 -24.13
C ARG A 482 -32.79 -35.86 -23.43
N VAL A 483 -33.80 -35.72 -22.56
CA VAL A 483 -33.92 -34.53 -21.71
C VAL A 483 -32.69 -34.34 -20.83
N PHE A 484 -32.28 -33.08 -20.63
CA PHE A 484 -31.11 -32.65 -19.85
C PHE A 484 -29.75 -33.13 -20.36
N VAL A 485 -29.66 -33.57 -21.61
CA VAL A 485 -28.40 -33.91 -22.27
C VAL A 485 -28.15 -32.89 -23.39
N PRO A 486 -27.10 -32.04 -23.31
CA PRO A 486 -26.76 -31.15 -24.40
C PRO A 486 -26.14 -31.95 -25.56
N ILE A 487 -26.59 -31.65 -26.77
CA ILE A 487 -26.02 -32.19 -28.02
C ILE A 487 -25.60 -31.02 -28.91
N VAL A 488 -24.42 -31.12 -29.51
CA VAL A 488 -23.99 -30.20 -30.57
C VAL A 488 -24.12 -30.92 -31.91
N GLU A 489 -24.95 -30.38 -32.78
CA GLU A 489 -25.00 -30.74 -34.21
C GLU A 489 -24.63 -29.54 -35.06
N GLY A 490 -24.40 -29.76 -36.36
CA GLY A 490 -24.17 -28.66 -37.28
C GLY A 490 -24.72 -28.93 -38.67
N TYR A 491 -24.79 -27.84 -39.44
CA TYR A 491 -25.20 -27.84 -40.84
C TYR A 491 -24.23 -26.99 -41.66
N GLU A 492 -24.25 -27.19 -42.98
CA GLU A 492 -23.40 -26.43 -43.89
C GLU A 492 -24.23 -25.47 -44.75
N LEU A 493 -23.73 -24.25 -44.91
CA LEU A 493 -24.17 -23.30 -45.93
C LEU A 493 -23.21 -23.36 -47.11
N VAL A 494 -23.68 -23.79 -48.28
CA VAL A 494 -22.85 -23.94 -49.48
C VAL A 494 -23.21 -22.87 -50.51
N ASN A 495 -22.21 -22.12 -50.99
CA ASN A 495 -22.41 -21.12 -52.03
C ASN A 495 -22.63 -21.79 -53.40
N GLN A 496 -23.84 -21.62 -53.95
CA GLN A 496 -24.24 -22.09 -55.29
C GLN A 496 -24.18 -21.01 -56.38
N THR A 497 -23.72 -19.81 -56.01
CA THR A 497 -23.55 -18.67 -56.91
C THR A 497 -22.22 -18.78 -57.63
N ALA A 498 -22.14 -18.26 -58.86
CA ALA A 498 -20.89 -18.17 -59.62
C ALA A 498 -19.95 -17.03 -59.14
N ASP A 499 -20.35 -16.33 -58.07
CA ASP A 499 -19.64 -15.21 -57.45
C ASP A 499 -19.58 -15.41 -55.93
N ASP A 500 -18.81 -14.57 -55.24
CA ASP A 500 -18.72 -14.59 -53.78
C ASP A 500 -20.07 -14.34 -53.10
N CYS A 501 -20.35 -15.12 -52.06
CA CYS A 501 -21.47 -14.93 -51.14
C CYS A 501 -20.97 -14.37 -49.82
N ILE A 502 -21.33 -13.14 -49.47
CA ILE A 502 -21.07 -12.59 -48.14
C ILE A 502 -22.17 -13.10 -47.22
N VAL A 503 -21.79 -13.88 -46.21
CA VAL A 503 -22.68 -14.37 -45.16
C VAL A 503 -22.32 -13.63 -43.88
N GLY A 504 -23.30 -12.96 -43.26
CA GLY A 504 -23.09 -12.23 -42.02
C GLY A 504 -23.18 -13.14 -40.79
N GLU A 505 -22.95 -12.55 -39.64
CA GLU A 505 -23.15 -13.19 -38.34
C GLU A 505 -24.61 -13.67 -38.19
N PRO A 506 -24.85 -14.90 -37.70
CA PRO A 506 -26.19 -15.41 -37.49
C PRO A 506 -26.82 -14.95 -36.18
N GLU A 507 -28.16 -14.95 -36.17
CA GLU A 507 -29.00 -14.72 -35.00
C GLU A 507 -29.96 -15.91 -34.81
N ILE A 508 -30.08 -16.43 -33.59
CA ILE A 508 -31.15 -17.38 -33.22
C ILE A 508 -32.42 -16.57 -33.02
N VAL A 509 -33.32 -16.61 -34.00
CA VAL A 509 -34.56 -15.79 -33.99
C VAL A 509 -35.72 -16.48 -33.27
N SER A 510 -35.65 -17.79 -33.07
CA SER A 510 -36.62 -18.56 -32.28
C SER A 510 -36.02 -19.87 -31.78
N GLY A 511 -36.59 -20.41 -30.69
CA GLY A 511 -36.19 -21.70 -30.12
C GLY A 511 -35.19 -21.63 -28.96
N ALA A 512 -34.78 -20.43 -28.53
CA ALA A 512 -34.04 -20.24 -27.28
C ALA A 512 -34.95 -20.41 -26.05
N PRO A 513 -34.44 -20.89 -24.89
CA PRO A 513 -33.03 -21.22 -24.61
C PRO A 513 -32.59 -22.64 -25.00
N GLU A 514 -33.50 -23.46 -25.55
CA GLU A 514 -33.19 -24.86 -25.87
C GLU A 514 -32.22 -25.00 -27.05
N PHE A 515 -32.36 -24.16 -28.08
CA PHE A 515 -31.35 -23.97 -29.12
C PHE A 515 -30.45 -22.79 -28.75
N ARG A 516 -29.14 -23.02 -28.71
CA ARG A 516 -28.14 -22.01 -28.35
C ARG A 516 -26.81 -22.25 -29.05
N TRP A 517 -25.95 -21.24 -29.03
CA TRP A 517 -24.60 -21.38 -29.52
C TRP A 517 -23.76 -22.23 -28.55
N PRO A 518 -22.97 -23.20 -29.03
CA PRO A 518 -22.04 -23.93 -28.19
C PRO A 518 -21.10 -22.95 -27.46
N GLY A 519 -21.04 -23.04 -26.13
CA GLY A 519 -20.27 -22.11 -25.30
C GLY A 519 -20.73 -20.64 -25.34
N GLY A 520 -21.91 -20.36 -25.90
CA GLY A 520 -22.42 -18.99 -26.08
C GLY A 520 -21.74 -18.19 -27.21
N ILE A 521 -20.88 -18.83 -28.02
CA ILE A 521 -20.07 -18.14 -29.03
C ILE A 521 -20.81 -18.09 -30.37
N VAL A 522 -21.20 -16.90 -30.81
CA VAL A 522 -21.84 -16.70 -32.12
C VAL A 522 -20.81 -16.95 -33.25
N PRO A 523 -21.12 -17.77 -34.26
CA PRO A 523 -20.25 -17.95 -35.43
C PRO A 523 -20.01 -16.64 -36.19
N SER A 524 -18.76 -16.31 -36.52
CA SER A 524 -18.46 -15.12 -37.31
C SER A 524 -18.96 -15.26 -38.76
N GLY A 525 -19.46 -14.16 -39.32
CA GLY A 525 -19.75 -14.05 -40.75
C GLY A 525 -18.48 -14.21 -41.59
N ARG A 526 -18.63 -14.60 -42.86
CA ARG A 526 -17.50 -14.75 -43.80
C ARG A 526 -17.95 -14.62 -45.25
N THR A 527 -16.99 -14.35 -46.12
CA THR A 527 -17.20 -14.43 -47.56
C THR A 527 -16.96 -15.87 -48.03
N LEU A 528 -17.91 -16.44 -48.76
CA LEU A 528 -17.87 -17.76 -49.34
C LEU A 528 -17.64 -17.66 -50.84
N PRO A 529 -16.46 -18.05 -51.37
CA PRO A 529 -16.27 -18.17 -52.81
C PRO A 529 -17.20 -19.20 -53.46
N PRO A 530 -17.35 -19.20 -54.79
CA PRO A 530 -18.18 -20.17 -55.50
C PRO A 530 -17.87 -21.62 -55.12
N GLY A 531 -18.88 -22.39 -54.75
CA GLY A 531 -18.76 -23.79 -54.33
C GLY A 531 -18.11 -24.01 -52.96
N LYS A 532 -17.73 -22.94 -52.23
CA LYS A 532 -17.21 -23.05 -50.86
C LYS A 532 -18.35 -23.09 -49.85
N ARG A 533 -18.03 -23.57 -48.65
CA ARG A 533 -18.99 -23.86 -47.58
C ARG A 533 -18.64 -23.17 -46.26
N MET A 534 -19.66 -22.90 -45.44
CA MET A 534 -19.55 -22.48 -44.05
C MET A 534 -20.27 -23.50 -43.18
N SER A 535 -19.56 -24.09 -42.24
CA SER A 535 -20.13 -24.99 -41.24
C SER A 535 -20.61 -24.18 -40.04
N VAL A 536 -21.80 -24.51 -39.55
CA VAL A 536 -22.44 -23.84 -38.41
C VAL A 536 -22.78 -24.90 -37.37
N ARG A 537 -22.32 -24.71 -36.13
CA ARG A 537 -22.62 -25.59 -35.00
C ARG A 537 -23.69 -24.95 -34.11
N LEU A 538 -24.58 -25.77 -33.59
CA LEU A 538 -25.66 -25.35 -32.71
C LEU A 538 -25.84 -26.41 -31.62
N GLU A 539 -25.99 -25.95 -30.38
CA GLU A 539 -26.28 -26.80 -29.24
C GLU A 539 -27.78 -26.86 -29.00
N PHE A 540 -28.30 -28.06 -28.79
CA PHE A 540 -29.67 -28.31 -28.36
C PHE A 540 -29.68 -29.00 -27.00
N MET A 541 -30.47 -28.47 -26.06
CA MET A 541 -30.72 -29.12 -24.77
C MET A 541 -32.18 -28.94 -24.35
N ALA A 542 -32.93 -30.05 -24.36
CA ALA A 542 -34.31 -30.05 -23.92
C ALA A 542 -34.43 -30.15 -22.39
N SER A 543 -35.28 -29.32 -21.80
CA SER A 543 -35.68 -29.43 -20.38
C SER A 543 -36.89 -30.34 -20.16
N GLN A 544 -37.65 -30.66 -21.22
CA GLN A 544 -38.91 -31.40 -21.14
C GLN A 544 -39.09 -32.32 -22.36
N ALA A 545 -39.92 -33.36 -22.19
CA ALA A 545 -40.23 -34.30 -23.25
C ALA A 545 -41.33 -33.73 -24.18
N ARG A 546 -40.94 -33.25 -25.36
CA ARG A 546 -41.83 -32.74 -26.43
C ARG A 546 -41.07 -32.54 -27.75
N THR A 547 -41.77 -32.08 -28.78
CA THR A 547 -41.15 -31.57 -30.01
C THR A 547 -40.77 -30.09 -29.87
N TYR A 548 -39.66 -29.72 -30.48
CA TYR A 548 -39.08 -28.39 -30.48
C TYR A 548 -38.89 -27.91 -31.92
N SER A 549 -39.05 -26.61 -32.11
CA SER A 549 -38.75 -25.93 -33.38
C SER A 549 -38.05 -24.61 -33.08
N GLY A 550 -37.15 -24.21 -33.97
CA GLY A 550 -36.39 -22.97 -33.85
C GLY A 550 -35.96 -22.48 -35.23
N ALA A 551 -35.26 -21.36 -35.26
CA ALA A 551 -34.73 -20.82 -36.51
C ALA A 551 -33.49 -19.97 -36.27
N VAL A 552 -32.53 -20.09 -37.19
CA VAL A 552 -31.33 -19.25 -37.28
C VAL A 552 -31.43 -18.40 -38.53
N ARG A 553 -31.19 -17.09 -38.42
CA ARG A 553 -31.21 -16.15 -39.53
C ARG A 553 -29.82 -15.59 -39.77
N PHE A 554 -29.40 -15.56 -41.03
CA PHE A 554 -28.14 -14.94 -41.48
C PHE A 554 -28.43 -13.79 -42.41
N TYR A 555 -27.59 -12.75 -42.38
CA TYR A 555 -27.46 -11.83 -43.51
C TYR A 555 -26.80 -12.54 -44.70
N VAL A 556 -27.26 -12.25 -45.92
CA VAL A 556 -26.64 -12.72 -47.16
C VAL A 556 -26.57 -11.62 -48.21
N SER A 557 -25.53 -11.63 -49.05
CA SER A 557 -25.35 -10.69 -50.16
C SER A 557 -26.33 -10.91 -51.31
N ASN A 558 -27.62 -10.71 -51.06
CA ASN A 558 -28.68 -10.83 -52.05
C ASN A 558 -29.68 -9.67 -51.89
N ARG A 559 -29.70 -8.73 -52.84
CA ARG A 559 -30.53 -7.51 -52.78
C ARG A 559 -32.03 -7.79 -52.63
N SER A 560 -32.52 -8.86 -53.27
CA SER A 560 -33.94 -9.21 -53.25
C SER A 560 -34.33 -10.05 -52.03
N ALA A 561 -33.35 -10.67 -51.37
CA ALA A 561 -33.55 -11.53 -50.20
C ALA A 561 -32.31 -11.45 -49.29
N PRO A 562 -32.12 -10.35 -48.55
CA PRO A 562 -30.87 -10.05 -47.83
C PRO A 562 -30.66 -10.93 -46.58
N THR A 563 -31.53 -11.90 -46.36
CA THR A 563 -31.42 -12.86 -45.27
C THR A 563 -31.79 -14.27 -45.73
N ILE A 564 -31.14 -15.28 -45.15
CA ILE A 564 -31.57 -16.68 -45.22
C ILE A 564 -31.95 -17.18 -43.82
N THR A 565 -33.02 -17.95 -43.73
CA THR A 565 -33.47 -18.59 -42.49
C THR A 565 -33.28 -20.10 -42.58
N VAL A 566 -32.54 -20.65 -41.62
CA VAL A 566 -32.37 -22.08 -41.40
C VAL A 566 -33.32 -22.51 -40.29
N ASN A 567 -34.33 -23.31 -40.63
CA ASN A 567 -35.27 -23.83 -39.65
C ASN A 567 -34.65 -25.02 -38.91
N LEU A 568 -35.04 -25.19 -37.65
CA LEU A 568 -34.54 -26.22 -36.75
C LEU A 568 -35.71 -27.07 -36.25
N ALA A 569 -35.48 -28.37 -36.12
CA ALA A 569 -36.43 -29.31 -35.53
C ALA A 569 -35.71 -30.26 -34.58
N ALA A 570 -36.37 -30.63 -33.49
CA ALA A 570 -35.89 -31.67 -32.58
C ALA A 570 -37.08 -32.34 -31.86
N SER A 571 -36.88 -33.54 -31.36
CA SER A 571 -37.79 -34.17 -30.40
C SER A 571 -37.00 -34.61 -29.18
N ALA A 572 -37.59 -34.47 -28.00
CA ALA A 572 -36.98 -34.94 -26.77
C ALA A 572 -37.93 -35.81 -25.96
N ASP A 573 -37.38 -36.84 -25.33
CA ASP A 573 -38.09 -37.72 -24.42
C ASP A 573 -37.15 -38.30 -23.34
N ALA A 574 -37.70 -39.16 -22.48
CA ALA A 574 -36.95 -39.93 -21.50
C ALA A 574 -36.69 -41.36 -22.01
N SER A 575 -36.35 -41.52 -23.29
CA SER A 575 -36.07 -42.83 -23.89
C SER A 575 -35.01 -43.59 -23.10
N CYS A 576 -35.28 -44.88 -22.90
CA CYS A 576 -34.37 -45.83 -22.29
C CYS A 576 -33.25 -46.28 -23.26
N PHE A 577 -33.37 -45.99 -24.55
CA PHE A 577 -32.32 -46.19 -25.54
C PHE A 577 -31.79 -44.84 -26.02
N PHE A 578 -30.48 -44.72 -26.19
CA PHE A 578 -29.82 -43.48 -26.66
C PHE A 578 -28.45 -43.77 -27.28
N VAL A 579 -27.93 -42.79 -28.03
CA VAL A 579 -26.58 -42.84 -28.60
C VAL A 579 -25.68 -41.90 -27.78
N THR A 580 -24.50 -42.37 -27.37
CA THR A 580 -23.53 -41.60 -26.56
C THR A 580 -22.11 -41.76 -27.14
N PRO A 581 -21.19 -40.78 -27.06
CA PRO A 581 -21.39 -39.43 -26.53
C PRO A 581 -22.44 -38.66 -27.34
N PRO A 582 -23.07 -37.59 -26.78
CA PRO A 582 -24.02 -36.76 -27.52
C PRO A 582 -23.40 -36.14 -28.78
N THR A 583 -22.09 -35.89 -28.77
CA THR A 583 -21.33 -35.47 -29.95
C THR A 583 -20.03 -36.28 -30.03
N VAL A 584 -19.78 -36.91 -31.17
CA VAL A 584 -18.50 -37.53 -31.55
C VAL A 584 -17.60 -36.44 -32.13
N GLY A 585 -16.59 -36.01 -31.36
CA GLY A 585 -15.62 -35.02 -31.79
C GLY A 585 -14.32 -35.67 -32.24
N PHE A 586 -13.88 -35.38 -33.47
CA PHE A 586 -12.56 -35.74 -33.99
C PHE A 586 -11.49 -34.67 -33.73
N GLY A 587 -11.89 -33.50 -33.24
CA GLY A 587 -11.00 -32.35 -33.10
C GLY A 587 -10.53 -31.81 -34.46
N ALA A 588 -9.51 -30.97 -34.44
CA ALA A 588 -8.85 -30.50 -35.65
C ALA A 588 -7.71 -31.46 -36.03
N THR A 589 -7.58 -31.76 -37.31
CA THR A 589 -6.48 -32.52 -37.90
C THR A 589 -5.82 -31.75 -39.03
N ILE A 590 -4.67 -32.23 -39.48
CA ILE A 590 -3.99 -31.72 -40.67
C ILE A 590 -4.48 -32.51 -41.88
N LEU A 591 -4.80 -31.81 -42.96
CA LEU A 591 -5.24 -32.41 -44.22
C LEU A 591 -4.20 -33.43 -44.71
N GLY A 592 -4.59 -34.71 -44.78
CA GLY A 592 -3.71 -35.81 -45.21
C GLY A 592 -3.13 -36.67 -44.08
N CYS A 593 -3.25 -36.26 -42.81
CA CYS A 593 -2.96 -37.15 -41.67
C CYS A 593 -4.14 -38.10 -41.42
N GLY A 594 -3.85 -39.35 -41.04
CA GLY A 594 -4.88 -40.31 -40.67
C GLY A 594 -5.36 -40.09 -39.23
N ILE A 595 -6.66 -39.94 -39.02
CA ILE A 595 -7.24 -39.97 -37.67
C ILE A 595 -7.76 -41.38 -37.38
N ALA A 596 -7.54 -41.86 -36.15
CA ALA A 596 -8.15 -43.09 -35.67
C ALA A 596 -9.67 -42.99 -35.66
N ASP A 597 -10.37 -44.10 -35.94
CA ASP A 597 -11.82 -44.13 -35.84
C ASP A 597 -12.26 -43.82 -34.40
N HIS A 598 -13.26 -42.96 -34.26
CA HIS A 598 -13.95 -42.71 -32.99
C HIS A 598 -15.22 -43.54 -32.94
N PHE A 599 -15.86 -43.63 -31.77
CA PHE A 599 -17.02 -44.48 -31.58
C PHE A 599 -18.22 -43.69 -31.06
N ALA A 600 -19.38 -43.99 -31.62
CA ALA A 600 -20.67 -43.76 -30.97
C ALA A 600 -21.15 -45.09 -30.38
N TYR A 601 -21.81 -45.03 -29.23
CA TYR A 601 -22.31 -46.19 -28.49
C TYR A 601 -23.83 -46.11 -28.44
N ALA A 602 -24.48 -47.09 -29.05
CA ALA A 602 -25.92 -47.27 -28.94
C ALA A 602 -26.23 -48.04 -27.64
N VAL A 603 -26.63 -47.32 -26.60
CA VAL A 603 -26.81 -47.85 -25.23
C VAL A 603 -28.28 -48.21 -25.01
N ASN A 604 -28.52 -49.44 -24.56
CA ASN A 604 -29.85 -49.93 -24.22
C ASN A 604 -30.05 -50.04 -22.70
N HIS A 605 -30.67 -49.03 -22.09
CA HIS A 605 -31.16 -49.10 -20.70
C HIS A 605 -32.64 -49.54 -20.61
N CYS A 606 -33.25 -49.96 -21.72
CA CYS A 606 -34.58 -50.53 -21.69
C CYS A 606 -34.57 -51.90 -21.00
N THR A 607 -35.71 -52.30 -20.45
CA THR A 607 -35.88 -53.63 -19.84
C THR A 607 -36.02 -54.76 -20.87
N PHE A 608 -36.02 -54.41 -22.17
CA PHE A 608 -36.16 -55.32 -23.30
C PHE A 608 -35.08 -55.05 -24.35
N PRO A 609 -34.71 -56.04 -25.18
CA PRO A 609 -33.71 -55.86 -26.22
C PRO A 609 -34.24 -54.93 -27.33
N VAL A 610 -33.34 -54.11 -27.88
CA VAL A 610 -33.62 -53.15 -28.97
C VAL A 610 -32.83 -53.55 -30.20
N THR A 611 -33.48 -53.57 -31.37
CA THR A 611 -32.82 -53.93 -32.63
C THR A 611 -32.46 -52.68 -33.41
N ILE A 612 -31.17 -52.43 -33.62
CA ILE A 612 -30.68 -51.42 -34.56
C ILE A 612 -30.88 -51.97 -35.98
N THR A 613 -31.64 -51.26 -36.80
CA THR A 613 -32.01 -51.69 -38.16
C THR A 613 -31.18 -50.99 -39.24
N GLN A 614 -30.70 -49.77 -38.96
CA GLN A 614 -29.89 -48.99 -39.89
C GLN A 614 -28.99 -48.02 -39.12
N VAL A 615 -27.77 -47.80 -39.64
CA VAL A 615 -26.84 -46.76 -39.19
C VAL A 615 -26.34 -46.01 -40.43
N ASP A 616 -26.33 -44.69 -40.37
CA ASP A 616 -25.66 -43.85 -41.37
C ASP A 616 -25.10 -42.56 -40.75
N THR A 617 -24.52 -41.70 -41.60
CA THR A 617 -24.06 -40.36 -41.23
C THR A 617 -24.71 -39.29 -42.11
N THR A 618 -24.93 -38.10 -41.54
CA THR A 618 -25.17 -36.87 -42.31
C THR A 618 -23.88 -36.09 -42.47
N GLY A 619 -23.74 -35.39 -43.61
CA GLY A 619 -22.57 -34.57 -43.91
C GLY A 619 -21.37 -35.40 -44.40
N ALA A 620 -20.78 -35.00 -45.53
CA ALA A 620 -19.44 -35.45 -45.88
C ALA A 620 -18.43 -34.66 -45.05
N PRO A 621 -17.34 -35.26 -44.56
CA PRO A 621 -16.72 -36.51 -45.00
C PRO A 621 -16.71 -37.59 -43.91
N PHE A 622 -17.77 -37.67 -43.11
CA PHE A 622 -17.94 -38.68 -42.08
C PHE A 622 -18.55 -39.95 -42.65
N SER A 623 -18.12 -41.11 -42.15
CA SER A 623 -18.76 -42.39 -42.42
C SER A 623 -18.90 -43.19 -41.13
N ALA A 624 -20.07 -43.77 -40.89
CA ALA A 624 -20.27 -44.74 -39.81
C ALA A 624 -20.82 -46.04 -40.40
N SER A 625 -20.33 -47.17 -39.90
CA SER A 625 -20.80 -48.48 -40.33
C SER A 625 -20.85 -49.45 -39.16
N ALA A 626 -21.98 -50.10 -38.96
CA ALA A 626 -22.16 -51.17 -37.97
C ALA A 626 -22.85 -52.38 -38.64
N PRO A 627 -22.59 -53.62 -38.20
CA PRO A 627 -23.16 -54.83 -38.80
C PRO A 627 -24.66 -55.00 -38.49
N VAL A 628 -25.52 -54.20 -39.12
CA VAL A 628 -26.98 -54.22 -38.93
C VAL A 628 -27.66 -55.38 -39.68
N PRO A 629 -28.72 -56.01 -39.11
CA PRO A 629 -29.35 -55.67 -37.84
C PRO A 629 -28.57 -56.14 -36.60
N ILE A 630 -28.47 -55.30 -35.57
CA ILE A 630 -27.80 -55.61 -34.29
C ILE A 630 -28.83 -55.60 -33.17
N LYS A 631 -28.91 -56.69 -32.39
CA LYS A 631 -29.77 -56.77 -31.21
C LYS A 631 -28.99 -56.39 -29.95
N VAL A 632 -29.29 -55.23 -29.37
CA VAL A 632 -28.66 -54.72 -28.16
C VAL A 632 -29.45 -55.19 -26.94
N GLN A 633 -28.83 -55.97 -26.05
CA GLN A 633 -29.49 -56.52 -24.87
C GLN A 633 -29.68 -55.45 -23.77
N PRO A 634 -30.66 -55.61 -22.85
CA PRO A 634 -30.80 -54.73 -21.68
C PRO A 634 -29.49 -54.56 -20.90
N GLY A 635 -29.13 -53.32 -20.57
CA GLY A 635 -27.92 -52.98 -19.83
C GLY A 635 -26.61 -53.07 -20.63
N THR A 636 -26.69 -53.30 -21.95
CA THR A 636 -25.52 -53.39 -22.85
C THR A 636 -25.52 -52.26 -23.88
N HIS A 637 -24.45 -52.17 -24.68
CA HIS A 637 -24.34 -51.24 -25.78
C HIS A 637 -23.81 -51.93 -27.04
N ALA A 638 -24.03 -51.30 -28.20
CA ALA A 638 -23.38 -51.65 -29.45
C ALA A 638 -22.47 -50.51 -29.92
N ASP A 639 -21.26 -50.88 -30.34
CA ASP A 639 -20.26 -49.95 -30.86
C ASP A 639 -20.56 -49.60 -32.31
N ILE A 640 -20.53 -48.31 -32.61
CA ILE A 640 -20.69 -47.76 -33.95
C ILE A 640 -19.40 -47.02 -34.29
N PRO A 641 -18.48 -47.65 -35.03
CA PRO A 641 -17.29 -46.99 -35.55
C PRO A 641 -17.68 -45.83 -36.46
N VAL A 642 -17.03 -44.69 -36.25
CA VAL A 642 -17.16 -43.47 -37.03
C VAL A 642 -15.76 -43.12 -37.53
N SER A 643 -15.64 -42.92 -38.85
CA SER A 643 -14.41 -42.46 -39.50
C SER A 643 -14.60 -41.03 -40.01
N TYR A 644 -13.52 -40.26 -40.01
CA TYR A 644 -13.46 -38.91 -40.55
C TYR A 644 -12.27 -38.77 -41.51
N ARG A 645 -12.55 -38.41 -42.77
CA ARG A 645 -11.52 -38.28 -43.83
C ARG A 645 -11.68 -36.96 -44.60
N PRO A 646 -11.20 -35.84 -44.05
CA PRO A 646 -11.45 -34.53 -44.65
C PRO A 646 -10.82 -34.37 -46.04
N PRO A 647 -11.57 -33.93 -47.07
CA PRO A 647 -11.05 -33.70 -48.41
C PRO A 647 -10.49 -32.28 -48.60
N SER A 648 -10.77 -31.36 -47.68
CA SER A 648 -10.35 -29.96 -47.74
C SER A 648 -10.27 -29.34 -46.35
N VAL A 649 -9.52 -28.26 -46.21
CA VAL A 649 -9.49 -27.41 -45.01
C VAL A 649 -10.88 -26.87 -44.67
N GLY A 650 -11.19 -26.81 -43.39
CA GLY A 650 -12.45 -26.31 -42.84
C GLY A 650 -12.96 -27.16 -41.68
N ASP A 651 -13.91 -26.63 -40.93
CA ASP A 651 -14.72 -27.42 -40.01
C ASP A 651 -15.73 -28.24 -40.81
N ASP A 652 -15.89 -29.50 -40.44
CA ASP A 652 -16.90 -30.41 -40.95
C ASP A 652 -17.88 -30.77 -39.83
N VAL A 653 -19.17 -30.81 -40.17
CA VAL A 653 -20.25 -31.09 -39.23
C VAL A 653 -21.21 -32.12 -39.82
N GLY A 654 -21.78 -32.94 -38.95
CA GLY A 654 -22.69 -34.02 -39.33
C GLY A 654 -23.36 -34.63 -38.10
N ALA A 655 -23.94 -35.80 -38.27
CA ALA A 655 -24.53 -36.60 -37.20
C ALA A 655 -24.46 -38.10 -37.55
N VAL A 656 -24.22 -38.97 -36.55
CA VAL A 656 -24.47 -40.41 -36.64
C VAL A 656 -25.94 -40.63 -36.37
N ARG A 657 -26.64 -41.31 -37.28
CA ARG A 657 -28.07 -41.62 -37.12
C ARG A 657 -28.28 -43.12 -36.99
N VAL A 658 -29.07 -43.50 -35.99
CA VAL A 658 -29.32 -44.88 -35.60
C VAL A 658 -30.83 -45.12 -35.57
N TRP A 659 -31.33 -45.91 -36.52
CA TRP A 659 -32.73 -46.36 -36.53
C TRP A 659 -32.87 -47.66 -35.75
N THR A 660 -33.98 -47.75 -35.02
CA THR A 660 -34.31 -48.95 -34.25
C THR A 660 -35.72 -49.43 -34.54
N ASP A 661 -36.06 -50.61 -34.03
CA ASP A 661 -37.43 -51.14 -34.02
C ASP A 661 -38.37 -50.43 -33.02
N MET A 662 -37.85 -49.52 -32.18
CA MET A 662 -38.65 -48.83 -31.16
C MET A 662 -39.46 -47.65 -31.70
N ARG A 663 -38.97 -46.97 -32.74
CA ARG A 663 -39.56 -45.73 -33.25
C ARG A 663 -39.17 -45.46 -34.70
N LYS A 664 -39.87 -44.50 -35.32
CA LYS A 664 -39.66 -44.12 -36.72
C LYS A 664 -38.48 -43.13 -36.89
N GLU A 665 -38.31 -42.21 -35.96
CA GLU A 665 -37.24 -41.20 -36.01
C GLU A 665 -35.91 -41.80 -35.50
N PRO A 666 -34.77 -41.49 -36.12
CA PRO A 666 -33.49 -41.99 -35.64
C PRO A 666 -33.08 -41.32 -34.32
N PHE A 667 -32.38 -42.07 -33.49
CA PHE A 667 -31.52 -41.49 -32.45
C PHE A 667 -30.29 -40.91 -33.12
N GLN A 668 -29.86 -39.73 -32.68
CA GLN A 668 -28.74 -39.02 -33.29
C GLN A 668 -27.68 -38.64 -32.26
N SER A 669 -26.42 -38.70 -32.68
CA SER A 669 -25.28 -38.10 -32.00
C SER A 669 -24.57 -37.20 -33.01
N GLY A 670 -24.30 -35.95 -32.65
CA GLY A 670 -23.63 -35.02 -33.55
C GLY A 670 -22.22 -35.49 -33.87
N ILE A 671 -21.69 -35.10 -35.03
CA ILE A 671 -20.29 -35.36 -35.40
C ILE A 671 -19.65 -34.03 -35.73
N THR A 672 -18.47 -33.81 -35.18
CA THR A 672 -17.65 -32.64 -35.51
C THR A 672 -16.23 -33.07 -35.82
N GLY A 673 -15.65 -32.45 -36.83
CA GLY A 673 -14.25 -32.58 -37.19
C GLY A 673 -13.76 -31.28 -37.79
N GLY A 674 -12.45 -31.08 -37.83
CA GLY A 674 -11.85 -29.97 -38.54
C GLY A 674 -10.62 -30.44 -39.27
N ALA A 675 -10.38 -29.89 -40.45
CA ALA A 675 -9.12 -30.05 -41.17
C ALA A 675 -8.48 -28.69 -41.36
N GLN A 676 -7.18 -28.63 -41.13
CA GLN A 676 -6.34 -27.47 -41.40
C GLN A 676 -5.34 -27.84 -42.49
N SER A 677 -4.86 -26.85 -43.23
CA SER A 677 -3.76 -27.06 -44.18
C SER A 677 -2.54 -27.59 -43.41
N ALA A 678 -1.68 -28.40 -44.05
CA ALA A 678 -0.33 -28.68 -43.54
C ALA A 678 0.58 -27.45 -43.68
N GLU A 679 0.02 -26.27 -43.44
CA GLU A 679 0.76 -25.03 -43.45
C GLU A 679 1.49 -24.85 -42.13
N THR A 680 2.61 -24.14 -42.22
CA THR A 680 3.44 -23.82 -41.08
C THR A 680 2.55 -23.20 -39.99
N ILE A 681 2.45 -23.86 -38.84
CA ILE A 681 1.83 -23.26 -37.66
C ILE A 681 2.67 -22.05 -37.30
N VAL A 682 2.00 -20.93 -37.07
CA VAL A 682 2.58 -19.72 -36.51
C VAL A 682 1.92 -19.50 -35.17
N ASP A 683 2.53 -20.04 -34.12
CA ASP A 683 2.11 -19.67 -32.79
C ASP A 683 2.64 -18.29 -32.47
N GLN A 684 1.78 -17.46 -31.90
CA GLN A 684 2.08 -16.09 -31.58
C GLN A 684 1.75 -15.84 -30.12
N TRP A 685 2.67 -15.17 -29.44
CA TRP A 685 2.48 -14.73 -28.07
C TRP A 685 2.93 -13.29 -27.96
N ASP A 686 2.18 -12.53 -27.19
CA ASP A 686 2.65 -11.26 -26.68
C ASP A 686 3.27 -11.56 -25.33
N GLN A 687 4.51 -11.13 -25.12
CA GLN A 687 5.06 -11.06 -23.77
C GLN A 687 4.21 -10.03 -23.03
N SER A 688 3.19 -10.50 -22.32
CA SER A 688 2.23 -9.64 -21.67
C SER A 688 2.87 -8.88 -20.50
N THR A 689 2.14 -7.91 -19.94
CA THR A 689 2.30 -7.64 -18.50
C THR A 689 2.10 -8.97 -17.75
N PRO A 690 2.83 -9.27 -16.67
CA PRO A 690 2.88 -10.62 -16.11
C PRO A 690 1.48 -11.24 -15.92
N LYS A 691 1.18 -12.35 -16.60
CA LYS A 691 -0.03 -13.15 -16.31
C LYS A 691 0.30 -14.12 -15.20
N ILE A 692 -0.38 -14.00 -14.07
CA ILE A 692 -0.05 -14.75 -12.87
C ILE A 692 -1.29 -15.37 -12.25
N ASP A 693 -1.24 -16.66 -11.96
CA ASP A 693 -2.21 -17.35 -11.10
C ASP A 693 -1.51 -17.55 -9.75
N MET A 694 -1.83 -16.71 -8.77
CA MET A 694 -1.20 -16.69 -7.46
C MET A 694 -2.08 -17.39 -6.43
N LEU A 695 -1.56 -18.47 -5.86
CA LEU A 695 -2.16 -19.15 -4.72
C LEU A 695 -1.35 -18.85 -3.46
N ILE A 696 -1.97 -18.13 -2.53
CA ILE A 696 -1.41 -17.84 -1.21
C ILE A 696 -1.95 -18.87 -0.23
N VAL A 697 -1.06 -19.54 0.48
CA VAL A 697 -1.42 -20.52 1.51
C VAL A 697 -0.91 -20.01 2.84
N ILE A 698 -1.84 -19.72 3.74
CA ILE A 698 -1.54 -19.14 5.05
C ILE A 698 -1.85 -20.16 6.11
N ASP A 699 -0.89 -20.37 6.99
CA ASP A 699 -1.06 -21.20 8.16
C ASP A 699 -2.06 -20.57 9.14
N ASN A 700 -3.13 -21.32 9.44
CA ASN A 700 -4.22 -20.89 10.31
C ASN A 700 -4.15 -21.56 11.69
N SER A 701 -2.97 -22.04 12.08
CA SER A 701 -2.66 -22.53 13.42
C SER A 701 -2.66 -21.42 14.48
N GLY A 702 -2.77 -21.82 15.75
CA GLY A 702 -2.84 -20.87 16.87
C GLY A 702 -1.54 -20.12 17.15
N SER A 703 -0.40 -20.66 16.72
CA SER A 703 0.95 -20.11 16.88
C SER A 703 1.24 -18.94 15.95
N MET A 704 0.54 -18.86 14.81
CA MET A 704 0.65 -17.80 13.79
C MET A 704 0.16 -16.40 14.20
N SER A 705 -0.04 -16.14 15.49
CA SER A 705 -0.71 -14.92 15.97
C SER A 705 0.11 -13.64 15.70
N GLU A 706 1.41 -13.70 15.95
CA GLU A 706 2.36 -12.63 15.74
C GLU A 706 2.63 -12.42 14.24
N GLU A 707 2.75 -13.51 13.50
CA GLU A 707 3.04 -13.61 12.06
C GLU A 707 1.88 -13.08 11.22
N GLN A 708 0.64 -13.52 11.46
CA GLN A 708 -0.53 -13.00 10.73
C GLN A 708 -0.76 -11.51 11.03
N LYS A 709 -0.42 -11.03 12.24
CA LYS A 709 -0.44 -9.60 12.55
C LYS A 709 0.63 -8.83 11.79
N ALA A 710 1.84 -9.36 11.69
CA ALA A 710 2.92 -8.78 10.90
C ALA A 710 2.59 -8.77 9.40
N LEU A 711 1.98 -9.85 8.89
CA LEU A 711 1.43 -9.94 7.54
C LEU A 711 0.42 -8.82 7.31
N ALA A 712 -0.62 -8.72 8.13
CA ALA A 712 -1.69 -7.72 8.01
C ALA A 712 -1.17 -6.27 7.98
N GLN A 713 -0.14 -5.96 8.78
CA GLN A 713 0.48 -4.63 8.81
C GLN A 713 1.31 -4.28 7.56
N ASN A 714 1.70 -5.28 6.76
CA ASN A 714 2.58 -5.11 5.61
C ASN A 714 1.91 -5.45 4.27
N LEU A 715 0.62 -5.80 4.25
CA LEU A 715 -0.13 -6.13 3.03
C LEU A 715 -0.15 -4.99 2.00
N ASP A 716 0.02 -3.73 2.42
CA ASP A 716 0.17 -2.59 1.53
C ASP A 716 1.37 -2.69 0.59
N ARG A 717 2.47 -3.25 1.09
CA ARG A 717 3.68 -3.47 0.28
C ARG A 717 3.45 -4.59 -0.74
N LEU A 718 2.74 -5.65 -0.35
CA LEU A 718 2.28 -6.73 -1.23
C LEU A 718 1.41 -6.17 -2.37
N TRP A 719 0.39 -5.37 -2.04
CA TRP A 719 -0.51 -4.78 -3.02
C TRP A 719 0.22 -3.84 -3.98
N ASN A 720 1.11 -2.97 -3.48
CA ASN A 720 1.84 -2.04 -4.32
C ASN A 720 2.68 -2.74 -5.39
N ARG A 721 3.27 -3.91 -5.11
CA ARG A 721 4.02 -4.67 -6.12
C ARG A 721 3.13 -5.32 -7.18
N ILE A 722 1.98 -5.87 -6.76
CA ILE A 722 0.98 -6.44 -7.67
C ILE A 722 0.38 -5.34 -8.56
N ALA A 723 0.06 -4.17 -7.99
CA ALA A 723 -0.51 -3.03 -8.69
C ALA A 723 0.49 -2.37 -9.66
N ILE A 724 1.77 -2.26 -9.27
CA ILE A 724 2.84 -1.69 -10.13
C ILE A 724 3.12 -2.56 -11.36
N ALA A 725 2.89 -3.87 -11.27
CA ALA A 725 3.16 -4.79 -12.39
C ALA A 725 2.15 -4.68 -13.54
N ASN A 726 1.02 -3.98 -13.36
CA ASN A 726 -0.12 -3.97 -14.29
C ASN A 726 -0.48 -5.39 -14.78
N ALA A 727 -0.30 -6.37 -13.88
CA ALA A 727 -0.40 -7.80 -14.16
C ALA A 727 -1.86 -8.22 -14.37
N ASP A 728 -2.07 -9.14 -15.30
CA ASP A 728 -3.36 -9.84 -15.45
C ASP A 728 -3.36 -11.05 -14.50
N TYR A 729 -3.88 -10.84 -13.29
CA TYR A 729 -3.77 -11.78 -12.18
C TYR A 729 -5.05 -12.56 -11.87
N HIS A 730 -4.90 -13.81 -11.46
CA HIS A 730 -5.87 -14.55 -10.66
C HIS A 730 -5.25 -14.78 -9.29
N ILE A 731 -5.81 -14.19 -8.23
CA ILE A 731 -5.28 -14.35 -6.85
C ILE A 731 -6.32 -15.08 -6.02
N ALA A 732 -5.89 -16.11 -5.30
CA ALA A 732 -6.71 -16.81 -4.33
C ALA A 732 -5.91 -17.09 -3.06
N VAL A 733 -6.62 -17.17 -1.93
CA VAL A 733 -6.06 -17.56 -0.63
C VAL A 733 -6.69 -18.89 -0.21
N THR A 734 -5.90 -19.80 0.36
CA THR A 734 -6.36 -21.01 1.08
C THR A 734 -5.54 -21.16 2.35
N THR A 735 -5.90 -22.12 3.20
CA THR A 735 -5.18 -22.43 4.43
C THR A 735 -4.39 -23.73 4.33
N THR A 736 -3.60 -24.01 5.37
CA THR A 736 -2.91 -25.30 5.60
C THR A 736 -3.86 -26.43 6.03
N GLY A 737 -5.08 -26.12 6.47
CA GLY A 737 -5.99 -27.12 7.03
C GLY A 737 -6.71 -27.97 5.98
N MET A 738 -6.56 -29.30 6.10
CA MET A 738 -7.31 -30.28 5.29
C MET A 738 -8.61 -30.72 5.95
N TYR A 739 -8.76 -30.52 7.26
CA TYR A 739 -9.90 -31.01 8.03
C TYR A 739 -10.49 -29.92 8.94
N PRO A 740 -11.82 -29.84 9.07
CA PRO A 740 -12.45 -28.88 9.97
C PRO A 740 -12.14 -29.20 11.44
N TYR A 741 -11.89 -28.17 12.24
CA TYR A 741 -11.67 -28.29 13.69
C TYR A 741 -12.75 -27.56 14.49
N THR A 742 -13.53 -28.31 15.29
CA THR A 742 -14.69 -27.77 16.02
C THR A 742 -14.60 -27.96 17.55
N SER A 743 -13.46 -28.41 18.09
CA SER A 743 -13.30 -28.69 19.53
C SER A 743 -12.56 -27.62 20.33
N GLY A 744 -12.09 -26.54 19.69
CA GLY A 744 -11.62 -25.31 20.34
C GLY A 744 -12.76 -24.29 20.47
N PHE A 745 -12.75 -23.44 21.51
CA PHE A 745 -13.87 -22.56 21.85
C PHE A 745 -14.19 -21.43 20.83
N GLU A 746 -13.40 -21.28 19.75
CA GLU A 746 -13.61 -20.26 18.70
C GLU A 746 -13.78 -20.92 17.32
N HIS A 747 -14.83 -20.53 16.58
CA HIS A 747 -15.08 -21.01 15.21
C HIS A 747 -14.14 -20.29 14.24
N CYS A 748 -13.65 -21.01 13.24
CA CYS A 748 -12.81 -20.36 12.21
C CYS A 748 -13.66 -19.53 11.24
N PRO A 749 -13.15 -18.37 10.80
CA PRO A 749 -13.83 -17.58 9.78
C PRO A 749 -13.92 -18.36 8.45
N GLY A 750 -14.78 -17.88 7.54
CA GLY A 750 -14.82 -18.38 6.16
C GLY A 750 -15.61 -19.68 5.91
N GLY A 751 -16.19 -20.29 6.94
CA GLY A 751 -17.23 -21.32 6.81
C GLY A 751 -16.76 -22.74 6.53
N ALA A 752 -15.46 -23.01 6.66
CA ALA A 752 -14.87 -24.35 6.58
C ALA A 752 -14.28 -24.84 7.90
N GLU A 753 -14.45 -24.09 9.00
CA GLU A 753 -13.89 -24.40 10.33
C GLU A 753 -12.38 -24.69 10.29
N GLY A 754 -11.65 -23.91 9.47
CA GLY A 754 -10.19 -24.01 9.32
C GLY A 754 -9.72 -25.17 8.46
N GLY A 755 -10.65 -25.95 7.89
CA GLY A 755 -10.40 -27.06 6.97
C GLY A 755 -10.82 -26.75 5.53
N GLU A 756 -10.21 -25.74 4.93
CA GLU A 756 -10.48 -25.32 3.56
C GLU A 756 -10.23 -26.44 2.54
N ALA A 757 -9.27 -27.34 2.82
CA ALA A 757 -8.94 -28.51 2.00
C ALA A 757 -8.68 -28.17 0.52
N GLY A 758 -7.99 -27.04 0.29
CA GLY A 758 -7.68 -26.51 -1.04
C GLY A 758 -8.79 -25.69 -1.69
N ARG A 759 -9.96 -25.53 -1.07
CA ARG A 759 -10.98 -24.57 -1.54
C ARG A 759 -10.54 -23.15 -1.19
N PHE A 760 -10.81 -22.20 -2.07
CA PHE A 760 -10.45 -20.81 -1.78
C PHE A 760 -11.26 -20.21 -0.64
N PHE A 761 -10.56 -19.49 0.23
CA PHE A 761 -11.09 -18.76 1.36
C PHE A 761 -11.67 -17.40 0.93
N PRO A 762 -12.84 -17.00 1.47
CA PRO A 762 -13.71 -17.80 2.33
C PRO A 762 -14.61 -18.76 1.53
N VAL A 763 -14.81 -19.97 2.06
CA VAL A 763 -15.61 -21.03 1.45
C VAL A 763 -17.12 -20.70 1.44
N ASN A 764 -17.58 -19.91 2.40
CA ASN A 764 -18.98 -19.48 2.49
C ASN A 764 -19.37 -18.36 1.50
N ASN A 765 -18.46 -17.88 0.64
CA ASN A 765 -18.67 -16.83 -0.35
C ASN A 765 -19.15 -15.47 0.21
N GLU A 766 -18.80 -15.14 1.46
CA GLU A 766 -19.08 -13.81 2.02
C GLU A 766 -18.41 -12.66 1.24
N ARG A 767 -17.38 -12.96 0.45
CA ARG A 767 -16.66 -12.05 -0.44
C ARG A 767 -16.03 -12.82 -1.61
N PRO A 768 -15.62 -12.14 -2.69
CA PRO A 768 -14.93 -12.78 -3.80
C PRO A 768 -13.69 -13.55 -3.33
N ARG A 769 -13.57 -14.80 -3.75
CA ARG A 769 -12.51 -15.75 -3.38
C ARG A 769 -11.49 -15.99 -4.50
N LEU A 770 -11.92 -15.79 -5.74
CA LEU A 770 -11.05 -15.66 -6.91
C LEU A 770 -11.00 -14.18 -7.29
N LEU A 771 -9.83 -13.55 -7.12
CA LEU A 771 -9.64 -12.14 -7.37
C LEU A 771 -8.99 -11.93 -8.75
N THR A 772 -9.61 -11.10 -9.56
CA THR A 772 -9.14 -10.70 -10.90
C THR A 772 -9.05 -9.17 -10.99
N PRO A 773 -8.44 -8.58 -12.03
CA PRO A 773 -8.44 -7.14 -12.23
C PRO A 773 -9.85 -6.51 -12.32
N GLN A 774 -10.87 -7.31 -12.59
CA GLN A 774 -12.28 -6.89 -12.65
C GLN A 774 -12.99 -7.00 -11.29
N THR A 775 -12.35 -7.58 -10.28
CA THR A 775 -12.92 -7.69 -8.94
C THR A 775 -12.96 -6.30 -8.29
N PRO A 776 -14.11 -5.84 -7.78
CA PRO A 776 -14.17 -4.54 -7.10
C PRO A 776 -13.31 -4.54 -5.84
N ASP A 777 -12.56 -3.45 -5.62
CA ASP A 777 -11.77 -3.23 -4.41
C ASP A 777 -10.82 -4.39 -4.05
N VAL A 778 -10.12 -4.93 -5.07
CA VAL A 778 -9.22 -6.09 -4.93
C VAL A 778 -8.29 -5.98 -3.74
N ARG A 779 -7.74 -4.79 -3.47
CA ARG A 779 -6.84 -4.55 -2.33
C ARG A 779 -7.49 -4.97 -1.02
N ASN A 780 -8.67 -4.41 -0.71
CA ASN A 780 -9.31 -4.67 0.58
C ASN A 780 -9.89 -6.09 0.63
N VAL A 781 -10.36 -6.63 -0.50
CA VAL A 781 -10.83 -8.02 -0.56
C VAL A 781 -9.69 -9.01 -0.33
N LEU A 782 -8.52 -8.79 -0.94
CA LEU A 782 -7.33 -9.60 -0.71
C LEU A 782 -6.91 -9.54 0.77
N PHE A 783 -6.91 -8.35 1.37
CA PHE A 783 -6.52 -8.19 2.78
C PHE A 783 -7.50 -8.88 3.73
N ALA A 784 -8.79 -8.86 3.38
CA ALA A 784 -9.80 -9.63 4.10
C ALA A 784 -9.62 -11.15 3.89
N ASN A 785 -9.19 -11.59 2.69
CA ASN A 785 -8.95 -13.00 2.39
C ASN A 785 -7.70 -13.56 3.08
N THR A 786 -6.72 -12.73 3.46
CA THR A 786 -5.56 -13.18 4.24
C THR A 786 -5.86 -13.38 5.74
N ASN A 787 -7.00 -12.90 6.22
CA ASN A 787 -7.42 -13.10 7.62
C ASN A 787 -8.12 -14.46 7.79
N VAL A 788 -7.32 -15.52 7.79
CA VAL A 788 -7.78 -16.92 7.78
C VAL A 788 -8.11 -17.48 9.16
N GLY A 789 -7.74 -16.76 10.23
CA GLY A 789 -7.95 -17.17 11.62
C GLY A 789 -6.78 -17.96 12.22
N LEU A 790 -6.88 -18.28 13.51
CA LEU A 790 -5.85 -18.90 14.36
C LEU A 790 -6.40 -20.12 15.11
N CYS A 791 -7.12 -20.98 14.40
CA CYS A 791 -8.10 -21.90 14.99
C CYS A 791 -8.04 -23.32 14.39
N SER A 792 -7.00 -23.64 13.62
CA SER A 792 -6.67 -25.00 13.19
C SER A 792 -5.43 -25.51 13.94
N TYR A 793 -5.12 -26.79 13.77
CA TYR A 793 -3.84 -27.40 14.17
C TYR A 793 -3.18 -28.15 13.00
N ASP A 794 -3.84 -28.19 11.83
CA ASP A 794 -3.38 -28.98 10.69
C ASP A 794 -2.49 -28.13 9.78
N GLU A 795 -1.17 -28.34 9.85
CA GLU A 795 -0.16 -27.49 9.22
C GLU A 795 0.38 -28.14 7.92
N ARG A 796 -0.51 -28.46 6.97
CA ARG A 796 -0.16 -29.09 5.69
C ARG A 796 -0.23 -28.07 4.56
N PHE A 797 0.88 -27.68 3.97
CA PHE A 797 0.89 -26.79 2.81
C PHE A 797 0.69 -27.54 1.48
N LEU A 798 1.41 -28.65 1.28
CA LEU A 798 1.47 -29.30 -0.03
C LEU A 798 0.17 -30.02 -0.41
N ASP A 799 -0.55 -30.57 0.57
CA ASP A 799 -1.84 -31.23 0.37
C ASP A 799 -2.94 -30.28 -0.15
N PRO A 800 -3.25 -29.15 0.53
CA PRO A 800 -4.27 -28.22 0.05
C PRO A 800 -3.87 -27.50 -1.24
N VAL A 801 -2.58 -27.22 -1.47
CA VAL A 801 -2.12 -26.69 -2.77
C VAL A 801 -2.48 -27.65 -3.90
N LEU A 802 -2.17 -28.93 -3.73
CA LEU A 802 -2.41 -29.91 -4.76
C LEU A 802 -3.91 -30.17 -4.97
N ALA A 803 -4.69 -30.21 -3.89
CA ALA A 803 -6.15 -30.27 -3.97
C ALA A 803 -6.73 -29.06 -4.71
N ALA A 804 -6.24 -27.84 -4.40
CA ALA A 804 -6.71 -26.61 -5.01
C ALA A 804 -6.54 -26.57 -6.53
N LEU A 805 -5.47 -27.20 -7.02
CA LEU A 805 -5.00 -27.13 -8.40
C LEU A 805 -5.35 -28.37 -9.25
N THR A 806 -6.05 -29.35 -8.68
CA THR A 806 -6.41 -30.59 -9.39
C THR A 806 -7.92 -30.88 -9.32
N ASP A 807 -8.37 -31.81 -10.17
CA ASP A 807 -9.75 -32.26 -10.15
C ASP A 807 -10.10 -32.93 -8.81
N PRO A 808 -11.31 -32.72 -8.28
CA PRO A 808 -12.44 -32.04 -8.92
C PRO A 808 -12.51 -30.54 -8.66
N LEU A 809 -11.68 -29.97 -7.77
CA LEU A 809 -11.81 -28.57 -7.38
C LEU A 809 -11.51 -27.63 -8.54
N ILE A 810 -10.44 -27.87 -9.30
CA ILE A 810 -10.00 -26.93 -10.32
C ILE A 810 -10.91 -26.85 -11.55
N SER A 811 -11.70 -27.89 -11.84
CA SER A 811 -12.61 -27.95 -12.99
C SER A 811 -14.07 -27.71 -12.65
N SER A 812 -14.42 -27.67 -11.36
CA SER A 812 -15.81 -27.49 -10.91
C SER A 812 -15.99 -26.15 -10.21
N THR A 813 -17.11 -25.49 -10.48
CA THR A 813 -17.53 -24.33 -9.68
C THR A 813 -18.00 -24.75 -8.29
N LYS A 814 -18.31 -26.02 -8.05
CA LYS A 814 -18.78 -26.55 -6.76
C LYS A 814 -17.92 -27.73 -6.29
N ALA A 815 -17.46 -27.70 -5.04
CA ALA A 815 -16.73 -28.81 -4.45
C ALA A 815 -17.68 -30.01 -4.20
N PRO A 816 -17.29 -31.24 -4.57
CA PRO A 816 -18.10 -32.42 -4.29
C PRO A 816 -18.25 -32.69 -2.79
N GLY A 817 -19.48 -33.02 -2.37
CA GLY A 817 -19.75 -33.45 -0.99
C GLY A 817 -19.88 -32.33 0.04
N THR A 818 -19.82 -31.06 -0.36
CA THR A 818 -19.92 -29.90 0.55
C THR A 818 -21.31 -29.24 0.50
N PRO A 819 -21.73 -28.55 1.58
CA PRO A 819 -23.02 -27.87 1.63
C PRO A 819 -23.03 -26.51 0.91
N TRP A 820 -21.85 -25.95 0.60
CA TRP A 820 -21.71 -24.60 0.08
C TRP A 820 -21.90 -24.56 -1.45
N PRO A 821 -22.68 -23.60 -1.99
CA PRO A 821 -22.72 -23.37 -3.43
C PRO A 821 -21.43 -22.66 -3.87
N ASN A 822 -20.98 -22.91 -5.10
CA ASN A 822 -19.87 -22.18 -5.72
C ASN A 822 -18.52 -22.22 -4.96
N ASP A 823 -18.26 -23.25 -4.16
CA ASP A 823 -17.02 -23.39 -3.36
C ASP A 823 -15.89 -24.16 -4.07
N GLY A 824 -16.05 -24.47 -5.37
CA GLY A 824 -15.02 -25.05 -6.24
C GLY A 824 -14.19 -24.00 -6.99
N ASN A 825 -13.01 -24.38 -7.47
CA ASN A 825 -11.93 -23.48 -7.91
C ASN A 825 -11.92 -23.23 -9.42
N ALA A 826 -12.96 -23.63 -10.16
CA ALA A 826 -13.07 -23.37 -11.59
C ALA A 826 -12.82 -21.90 -11.96
N GLY A 827 -12.00 -21.71 -12.99
CA GLY A 827 -11.61 -20.38 -13.49
C GLY A 827 -10.31 -19.82 -12.92
N PHE A 828 -9.68 -20.46 -11.93
CA PHE A 828 -8.41 -19.98 -11.37
C PHE A 828 -7.20 -20.21 -12.27
N LEU A 829 -7.00 -21.43 -12.76
CA LEU A 829 -5.77 -21.80 -13.46
C LEU A 829 -5.86 -21.56 -14.97
N ARG A 830 -4.90 -20.82 -15.52
CA ARG A 830 -4.77 -20.52 -16.95
C ARG A 830 -3.52 -21.15 -17.54
N ASP A 831 -3.60 -21.70 -18.75
CA ASP A 831 -2.45 -22.38 -19.39
C ASP A 831 -1.30 -21.42 -19.79
N ASP A 832 -1.62 -20.14 -20.01
CA ASP A 832 -0.71 -19.09 -20.46
C ASP A 832 -0.23 -18.16 -19.32
N ALA A 833 -0.53 -18.50 -18.06
CA ALA A 833 -0.10 -17.75 -16.88
C ALA A 833 0.97 -18.51 -16.07
N ARG A 834 1.86 -17.78 -15.38
CA ARG A 834 2.76 -18.36 -14.37
C ARG A 834 1.95 -18.74 -13.13
N LEU A 835 2.12 -19.95 -12.62
CA LEU A 835 1.57 -20.36 -11.32
C LEU A 835 2.55 -19.93 -10.22
N ALA A 836 2.13 -19.00 -9.37
CA ALA A 836 2.90 -18.55 -8.23
C ALA A 836 2.32 -19.13 -6.94
N LEU A 837 3.14 -19.86 -6.20
CA LEU A 837 2.79 -20.44 -4.90
C LEU A 837 3.51 -19.66 -3.81
N LEU A 838 2.76 -19.08 -2.88
CA LEU A 838 3.30 -18.39 -1.71
C LEU A 838 2.90 -19.12 -0.44
N ALA A 839 3.87 -19.64 0.30
CA ALA A 839 3.68 -20.21 1.63
C ALA A 839 3.94 -19.17 2.72
N VAL A 840 3.08 -19.11 3.73
CA VAL A 840 3.30 -18.34 4.97
C VAL A 840 2.95 -19.23 6.16
N SER A 841 3.95 -19.73 6.87
CA SER A 841 3.78 -20.69 7.98
C SER A 841 4.97 -20.60 8.93
N ASP A 842 4.73 -20.73 10.23
CA ASP A 842 5.76 -20.78 11.29
C ASP A 842 6.17 -22.22 11.67
N ALA A 843 5.68 -23.20 10.92
CA ALA A 843 5.93 -24.63 11.08
C ALA A 843 6.55 -25.27 9.82
N ASP A 844 6.84 -26.58 9.88
CA ASP A 844 7.19 -27.37 8.68
C ASP A 844 5.94 -28.01 8.07
N ASP A 845 5.92 -28.15 6.74
CA ASP A 845 4.80 -28.80 6.04
C ASP A 845 4.57 -30.22 6.56
N ALA A 846 3.35 -30.52 7.01
CA ALA A 846 2.95 -31.86 7.45
C ALA A 846 3.78 -32.39 8.63
N ASN A 847 4.23 -31.51 9.53
CA ASN A 847 4.88 -31.85 10.81
C ASN A 847 4.04 -32.81 11.69
N ASP A 848 2.71 -32.72 11.57
CA ASP A 848 1.74 -33.55 12.31
C ASP A 848 1.32 -34.83 11.58
N VAL A 849 1.94 -35.14 10.45
CA VAL A 849 1.62 -36.32 9.63
C VAL A 849 2.65 -37.41 9.85
N VAL A 850 2.19 -38.60 10.22
CA VAL A 850 3.07 -39.77 10.29
C VAL A 850 3.42 -40.23 8.87
N SER A 851 4.69 -40.08 8.48
CA SER A 851 5.23 -40.45 7.15
C SER A 851 4.53 -39.75 5.96
N PRO A 852 4.67 -38.42 5.82
CA PRO A 852 4.08 -37.69 4.71
C PRO A 852 4.70 -38.13 3.37
N ALA A 853 3.96 -37.93 2.28
CA ALA A 853 4.49 -38.24 0.94
C ALA A 853 5.75 -37.40 0.64
N PRO A 854 6.71 -37.92 -0.15
CA PRO A 854 7.91 -37.18 -0.52
C PRO A 854 7.56 -35.90 -1.30
N VAL A 855 8.27 -34.80 -1.03
CA VAL A 855 8.09 -33.52 -1.74
C VAL A 855 8.20 -33.68 -3.27
N SER A 856 9.06 -34.58 -3.74
CA SER A 856 9.22 -34.89 -5.17
C SER A 856 7.94 -35.39 -5.86
N ASP A 857 7.05 -36.06 -5.13
CA ASP A 857 5.79 -36.53 -5.70
C ASP A 857 4.78 -35.40 -5.85
N TYR A 858 4.78 -34.42 -4.93
CA TYR A 858 4.02 -33.18 -5.08
C TYR A 858 4.54 -32.36 -6.26
N VAL A 859 5.86 -32.12 -6.35
CA VAL A 859 6.47 -31.40 -7.47
C VAL A 859 6.13 -32.06 -8.80
N ARG A 860 6.23 -33.40 -8.90
CA ARG A 860 5.86 -34.15 -10.11
C ARG A 860 4.40 -33.91 -10.53
N ARG A 861 3.48 -33.89 -9.56
CA ARG A 861 2.05 -33.66 -9.82
C ARG A 861 1.75 -32.18 -10.13
N LEU A 862 2.41 -31.24 -9.46
CA LEU A 862 2.30 -29.80 -9.75
C LEU A 862 2.80 -29.48 -11.16
N VAL A 863 3.88 -30.12 -11.60
CA VAL A 863 4.37 -29.99 -12.99
C VAL A 863 3.29 -30.43 -14.00
N GLN A 864 2.49 -31.45 -13.69
CA GLN A 864 1.38 -31.88 -14.56
C GLN A 864 0.24 -30.86 -14.62
N VAL A 865 0.02 -30.07 -13.57
CA VAL A 865 -0.96 -28.97 -13.55
C VAL A 865 -0.64 -27.94 -14.64
N LYS A 866 0.64 -27.71 -14.94
CA LYS A 866 1.10 -26.89 -16.07
C LYS A 866 1.59 -27.73 -17.25
N LYS A 867 1.03 -28.92 -17.45
CA LYS A 867 1.28 -29.82 -18.61
C LYS A 867 2.77 -30.10 -18.87
N GLY A 868 3.59 -30.21 -17.82
CA GLY A 868 5.03 -30.46 -17.93
C GLY A 868 5.91 -29.21 -17.82
N ALA A 869 5.34 -28.00 -17.84
CA ALA A 869 6.09 -26.74 -17.84
C ALA A 869 6.53 -26.33 -16.42
N LEU A 870 7.64 -26.91 -15.95
CA LEU A 870 8.22 -26.61 -14.64
C LEU A 870 8.59 -25.12 -14.48
N ASP A 871 9.06 -24.47 -15.55
CA ASP A 871 9.50 -23.08 -15.54
C ASP A 871 8.36 -22.05 -15.37
N LEU A 872 7.11 -22.50 -15.55
CA LEU A 872 5.90 -21.71 -15.27
C LEU A 872 5.45 -21.80 -13.81
N ILE A 873 6.10 -22.63 -12.98
CA ILE A 873 5.76 -22.77 -11.57
C ILE A 873 6.85 -22.05 -10.78
N SER A 874 6.43 -21.10 -9.97
CA SER A 874 7.32 -20.38 -9.05
C SER A 874 6.84 -20.57 -7.63
N PHE A 875 7.79 -20.78 -6.75
CA PHE A 875 7.53 -20.99 -5.33
C PHE A 875 8.30 -19.95 -4.51
N ALA A 876 7.60 -19.33 -3.57
CA ALA A 876 8.20 -18.54 -2.52
C ALA A 876 7.62 -18.96 -1.16
N GLY A 877 8.43 -18.89 -0.12
CA GLY A 877 7.99 -19.20 1.24
C GLY A 877 8.53 -18.20 2.25
N ILE A 878 7.65 -17.67 3.09
CA ILE A 878 8.01 -16.99 4.34
C ILE A 878 7.80 -18.04 5.43
N VAL A 879 8.88 -18.73 5.79
CA VAL A 879 8.86 -19.97 6.58
C VAL A 879 10.06 -20.02 7.53
N PRO A 880 10.04 -20.85 8.59
CA PRO A 880 11.15 -20.88 9.55
C PRO A 880 12.39 -21.55 8.95
N LEU A 881 13.44 -20.78 8.72
CA LEU A 881 14.74 -21.27 8.22
C LEU A 881 15.72 -21.61 9.34
N GLN A 882 15.42 -21.15 10.55
CA GLN A 882 16.16 -21.41 11.77
C GLN A 882 15.19 -21.46 12.96
N SER A 883 15.65 -21.99 14.10
CA SER A 883 14.86 -21.98 15.32
C SER A 883 14.73 -20.56 15.88
N CYS A 884 13.51 -20.12 16.16
CA CYS A 884 13.22 -18.86 16.86
C CYS A 884 12.04 -19.03 17.83
N LYS A 885 11.70 -17.97 18.56
CA LYS A 885 10.70 -18.03 19.64
C LYS A 885 9.26 -18.18 19.14
N THR A 886 8.99 -17.75 17.91
CA THR A 886 7.65 -17.68 17.32
C THR A 886 7.45 -18.75 16.24
N ALA A 887 8.35 -19.74 16.14
CA ALA A 887 8.26 -20.83 15.18
C ALA A 887 8.28 -22.19 15.89
N GLU A 888 7.46 -23.12 15.41
CA GLU A 888 7.29 -24.45 16.01
C GLU A 888 8.39 -25.44 15.59
N GLY A 889 8.97 -25.24 14.41
CA GLY A 889 10.00 -26.12 13.84
C GLY A 889 10.72 -25.50 12.65
N ILE A 890 11.78 -26.15 12.17
CA ILE A 890 12.46 -25.71 10.94
C ILE A 890 11.73 -26.29 9.74
N GLY A 891 11.40 -25.45 8.75
CA GLY A 891 10.65 -25.78 7.54
C GLY A 891 11.42 -26.60 6.51
N ALA A 892 11.91 -27.80 6.87
CA ALA A 892 12.75 -28.63 6.01
C ALA A 892 12.08 -29.04 4.69
N ARG A 893 10.76 -29.27 4.69
CA ARG A 893 10.03 -29.64 3.46
C ARG A 893 9.78 -28.43 2.56
N TYR A 894 9.63 -27.23 3.13
CA TYR A 894 9.63 -25.98 2.37
C TYR A 894 10.99 -25.71 1.70
N MET A 895 12.09 -25.99 2.39
CA MET A 895 13.45 -25.93 1.82
C MET A 895 13.62 -26.90 0.64
N GLU A 896 13.06 -28.10 0.74
CA GLU A 896 13.15 -29.11 -0.32
C GLU A 896 12.31 -28.74 -1.56
N ILE A 897 11.09 -28.21 -1.41
CA ILE A 897 10.30 -27.74 -2.56
C ILE A 897 10.94 -26.51 -3.22
N ALA A 898 11.46 -25.56 -2.42
CA ALA A 898 12.22 -24.44 -2.95
C ALA A 898 13.42 -24.92 -3.78
N ARG A 899 14.19 -25.89 -3.29
CA ARG A 899 15.32 -26.46 -4.04
C ARG A 899 14.90 -27.14 -5.34
N GLN A 900 13.73 -27.80 -5.37
CA GLN A 900 13.25 -28.49 -6.57
C GLN A 900 12.60 -27.55 -7.61
N LEU A 901 12.05 -26.42 -7.18
CA LEU A 901 11.38 -25.42 -8.03
C LEU A 901 12.23 -24.17 -8.32
N ASP A 902 13.49 -24.13 -7.88
CA ASP A 902 14.32 -22.91 -7.87
C ASP A 902 13.62 -21.73 -7.16
N GLY A 903 12.91 -22.06 -6.08
CA GLY A 903 12.10 -21.15 -5.29
C GLY A 903 12.90 -20.36 -4.26
N HIS A 904 12.32 -19.24 -3.83
CA HIS A 904 12.94 -18.32 -2.88
C HIS A 904 12.36 -18.51 -1.48
N LEU A 905 13.20 -18.42 -0.44
CA LEU A 905 12.76 -18.53 0.94
C LEU A 905 13.21 -17.32 1.74
N GLU A 906 12.31 -16.84 2.58
CA GLU A 906 12.53 -15.79 3.56
C GLU A 906 12.24 -16.34 4.95
N ASP A 907 13.06 -15.93 5.92
CA ASP A 907 12.96 -16.44 7.29
C ASP A 907 11.84 -15.71 8.06
N ILE A 908 10.77 -16.44 8.37
CA ILE A 908 9.60 -15.88 9.08
C ILE A 908 9.95 -15.28 10.44
N CYS A 909 11.07 -15.71 11.03
CA CYS A 909 11.57 -15.23 12.30
C CYS A 909 11.95 -13.73 12.32
N ASP A 910 12.12 -13.07 11.16
CA ASP A 910 12.40 -11.62 11.06
C ASP A 910 11.11 -10.77 10.93
N LEU A 911 10.27 -10.83 11.97
CA LEU A 911 9.00 -10.09 12.02
C LEU A 911 9.17 -8.56 11.89
N GLY A 912 10.34 -8.02 12.25
CA GLY A 912 10.64 -6.59 12.15
C GLY A 912 10.80 -6.09 10.71
N ASN A 913 11.11 -6.99 9.77
CA ASN A 913 11.29 -6.69 8.35
C ASN A 913 10.29 -7.42 7.44
N PHE A 914 9.16 -7.89 7.98
CA PHE A 914 8.18 -8.71 7.25
C PHE A 914 7.75 -8.11 5.91
N GLY A 915 7.63 -6.78 5.82
CA GLY A 915 7.36 -6.08 4.57
C GLY A 915 8.43 -6.27 3.49
N THR A 916 9.70 -6.31 3.86
CA THR A 916 10.83 -6.60 2.94
C THR A 916 10.85 -8.08 2.55
N LEU A 917 10.54 -8.98 3.48
CA LEU A 917 10.43 -10.43 3.19
C LEU A 917 9.35 -10.68 2.13
N LEU A 918 8.18 -10.05 2.29
CA LEU A 918 7.11 -10.06 1.28
C LEU A 918 7.59 -9.47 -0.06
N GLU A 919 8.22 -8.29 -0.06
CA GLU A 919 8.70 -7.64 -1.28
C GLU A 919 9.71 -8.49 -2.07
N ASN A 920 10.64 -9.15 -1.38
CA ASN A 920 11.63 -10.05 -1.98
C ASN A 920 10.98 -11.31 -2.54
N SER A 921 10.10 -11.93 -1.75
CA SER A 921 9.33 -13.12 -2.15
C SER A 921 8.51 -12.86 -3.42
N LEU A 922 7.99 -11.64 -3.59
CA LEU A 922 7.21 -11.22 -4.77
C LEU A 922 8.09 -10.80 -5.96
N GLY A 923 9.31 -10.32 -5.71
CA GLY A 923 10.24 -9.85 -6.77
C GLY A 923 10.57 -10.94 -7.80
N ASN A 924 10.59 -12.20 -7.38
CA ASN A 924 10.85 -13.36 -8.23
C ASN A 924 9.58 -13.98 -8.86
N LEU A 925 8.40 -13.66 -8.33
CA LEU A 925 7.12 -14.20 -8.81
C LEU A 925 6.55 -13.45 -10.03
N LEU A 926 7.08 -12.27 -10.35
CA LEU A 926 6.60 -11.38 -11.42
C LEU A 926 7.53 -11.32 -12.65
N LEU A 927 8.38 -12.34 -12.84
CA LEU A 927 9.30 -12.42 -13.97
C LEU A 927 8.56 -12.65 -15.31
N PRO A 928 9.09 -12.13 -16.44
CA PRO A 928 8.55 -12.42 -17.76
C PRO A 928 8.53 -13.93 -18.05
N LEU A 929 7.67 -14.36 -18.99
CA LEU A 929 7.62 -15.77 -19.38
C LEU A 929 8.93 -16.16 -20.08
N THR A 930 9.52 -17.26 -19.62
CA THR A 930 10.77 -17.84 -20.15
C THR A 930 10.51 -18.89 -21.21
N SER A 931 9.30 -19.48 -21.26
CA SER A 931 8.94 -20.45 -22.28
C SER A 931 7.53 -20.25 -22.80
N PHE A 932 7.29 -20.68 -24.04
CA PHE A 932 6.03 -20.51 -24.75
C PHE A 932 5.58 -21.85 -25.36
N PRO A 933 4.32 -22.28 -25.15
CA PRO A 933 3.87 -23.60 -25.56
C PRO A 933 3.52 -23.64 -27.04
N LEU A 934 4.09 -24.60 -27.76
CA LEU A 934 3.67 -24.86 -29.12
C LEU A 934 2.28 -25.51 -29.13
N SER A 935 1.43 -25.08 -30.05
CA SER A 935 0.05 -25.57 -30.20
C SER A 935 -0.01 -26.99 -30.78
N ALA A 936 1.10 -27.50 -31.32
CA ALA A 936 1.25 -28.85 -31.84
C ALA A 936 2.69 -29.33 -31.72
N LEU A 937 2.91 -30.65 -31.76
CA LEU A 937 4.25 -31.22 -31.85
C LEU A 937 4.87 -30.87 -33.21
N PRO A 938 6.08 -30.30 -33.27
CA PRO A 938 6.77 -30.01 -34.52
C PRO A 938 7.27 -31.30 -35.18
N LYS A 939 7.03 -31.42 -36.50
CA LYS A 939 7.50 -32.51 -37.36
C LYS A 939 9.01 -32.65 -37.38
N ASP A 940 9.69 -31.50 -37.37
CA ASP A 940 11.13 -31.39 -37.18
C ASP A 940 11.43 -30.24 -36.21
N PRO A 941 11.84 -30.53 -34.96
CA PRO A 941 12.22 -29.51 -33.99
C PRO A 941 13.33 -28.56 -34.44
N GLN A 942 14.20 -28.97 -35.38
CA GLN A 942 15.26 -28.12 -35.91
C GLN A 942 14.75 -27.11 -36.95
N SER A 943 13.52 -27.29 -37.44
CA SER A 943 12.87 -26.39 -38.40
C SER A 943 12.08 -25.25 -37.76
N ILE A 944 11.95 -25.23 -36.43
CA ILE A 944 11.23 -24.18 -35.70
C ILE A 944 11.97 -22.85 -35.89
N ALA A 945 11.31 -21.87 -36.48
CA ALA A 945 11.82 -20.52 -36.64
C ALA A 945 11.15 -19.58 -35.64
N VAL A 946 11.90 -19.09 -34.65
CA VAL A 946 11.42 -18.16 -33.64
C VAL A 946 11.79 -16.72 -34.02
N THR A 947 10.83 -15.79 -33.90
CA THR A 947 11.10 -14.35 -34.00
C THR A 947 10.63 -13.61 -32.75
N VAL A 948 11.30 -12.52 -32.41
CA VAL A 948 10.92 -11.57 -31.35
C VAL A 948 10.85 -10.19 -31.97
N ASN A 949 9.69 -9.53 -31.88
CA ASN A 949 9.37 -8.28 -32.58
C ASN A 949 9.63 -8.34 -34.09
N GLY A 950 9.39 -9.52 -34.70
CA GLY A 950 9.63 -9.77 -36.12
C GLY A 950 11.10 -10.01 -36.50
N ALA A 951 12.05 -9.90 -35.57
CA ALA A 951 13.47 -10.22 -35.81
C ALA A 951 13.77 -11.68 -35.43
N PRO A 952 14.55 -12.44 -36.24
CA PRO A 952 14.92 -13.81 -35.90
C PRO A 952 15.64 -13.92 -34.55
N ALA A 953 15.19 -14.83 -33.69
CA ALA A 953 15.81 -15.11 -32.42
C ALA A 953 16.62 -16.41 -32.49
N THR A 954 17.85 -16.41 -31.96
CA THR A 954 18.76 -17.57 -32.00
C THR A 954 19.10 -18.12 -30.62
N GLN A 955 18.77 -17.39 -29.54
CA GLN A 955 19.02 -17.82 -28.16
C GLN A 955 17.73 -18.38 -27.55
N TRP A 956 17.37 -19.59 -27.97
CA TRP A 956 16.26 -20.37 -27.42
C TRP A 956 16.52 -21.87 -27.66
N THR A 957 15.78 -22.73 -26.97
CA THR A 957 15.80 -24.19 -27.14
C THR A 957 14.38 -24.74 -27.20
N TYR A 958 14.16 -25.85 -27.91
CA TYR A 958 12.89 -26.57 -27.87
C TYR A 958 12.93 -27.69 -26.83
N ASP A 959 11.99 -27.67 -25.89
CA ASP A 959 11.76 -28.76 -24.95
C ASP A 959 10.65 -29.69 -25.46
N ALA A 960 11.05 -30.89 -25.88
CA ALA A 960 10.14 -31.91 -26.39
C ALA A 960 9.22 -32.52 -25.32
N GLY A 961 9.62 -32.50 -24.04
CA GLY A 961 8.84 -33.08 -22.95
C GLY A 961 7.60 -32.25 -22.62
N SER A 962 7.72 -30.92 -22.71
CA SER A 962 6.63 -29.97 -22.46
C SER A 962 6.04 -29.35 -23.73
N ASN A 963 6.59 -29.67 -24.91
CA ASN A 963 6.26 -29.09 -26.22
C ASN A 963 6.34 -27.54 -26.24
N ARG A 964 7.48 -26.98 -25.81
CA ARG A 964 7.65 -25.52 -25.65
C ARG A 964 8.96 -25.01 -26.26
N ILE A 965 8.96 -23.75 -26.69
CA ILE A 965 10.21 -23.00 -26.90
C ILE A 965 10.61 -22.32 -25.59
N VAL A 966 11.89 -22.38 -25.23
CA VAL A 966 12.43 -21.89 -23.94
C VAL A 966 13.58 -20.93 -24.22
N PHE A 967 13.50 -19.71 -23.71
CA PHE A 967 14.56 -18.72 -23.73
C PHE A 967 15.41 -18.83 -22.45
N PRO A 968 16.75 -18.76 -22.54
CA PRO A 968 17.60 -18.65 -21.37
C PRO A 968 17.41 -17.29 -20.70
N ALA A 969 17.70 -17.20 -19.39
CA ALA A 969 17.52 -15.99 -18.59
C ALA A 969 18.17 -14.71 -19.19
N SER A 970 19.28 -14.86 -19.94
CA SER A 970 19.98 -13.75 -20.60
C SER A 970 19.33 -13.25 -21.90
N ALA A 971 18.32 -13.96 -22.42
CA ALA A 971 17.69 -13.67 -23.71
C ALA A 971 16.15 -13.69 -23.66
N VAL A 972 15.58 -13.56 -22.46
CA VAL A 972 14.13 -13.52 -22.26
C VAL A 972 13.55 -12.30 -22.99
N PRO A 973 12.53 -12.48 -23.86
CA PRO A 973 11.87 -11.36 -24.54
C PRO A 973 11.31 -10.35 -23.53
N PRO A 974 11.52 -9.03 -23.72
CA PRO A 974 11.04 -8.02 -22.77
C PRO A 974 9.50 -7.87 -22.81
N PRO A 975 8.87 -7.36 -21.73
CA PRO A 975 7.43 -7.07 -21.72
C PRO A 975 7.00 -6.21 -22.92
N GLY A 976 5.86 -6.54 -23.51
CA GLY A 976 5.33 -5.95 -24.74
C GLY A 976 5.93 -6.51 -26.03
N ALA A 977 6.92 -7.41 -25.97
CA ALA A 977 7.48 -8.02 -27.18
C ALA A 977 6.51 -9.03 -27.81
N HIS A 978 6.48 -9.08 -29.14
CA HIS A 978 5.73 -10.07 -29.91
C HIS A 978 6.63 -11.24 -30.27
N ILE A 979 6.38 -12.43 -29.73
CA ILE A 979 7.08 -13.67 -30.04
C ILE A 979 6.26 -14.46 -31.07
N THR A 980 6.93 -15.01 -32.08
CA THR A 980 6.29 -15.97 -32.99
C THR A 980 7.15 -17.23 -33.12
N ALA A 981 6.56 -18.41 -33.06
CA ALA A 981 7.21 -19.66 -33.46
C ALA A 981 6.55 -20.21 -34.72
N ARG A 982 7.36 -20.39 -35.77
CA ARG A 982 6.92 -20.90 -37.06
C ARG A 982 7.44 -22.33 -37.25
N TYR A 983 6.59 -23.34 -37.40
CA TYR A 983 7.03 -24.73 -37.62
C TYR A 983 5.99 -25.57 -38.38
N GLU A 984 6.42 -26.66 -39.03
CA GLU A 984 5.49 -27.67 -39.56
C GLU A 984 5.07 -28.63 -38.44
N PRO A 985 3.77 -28.86 -38.19
CA PRO A 985 3.34 -29.84 -37.21
C PRO A 985 3.54 -31.29 -37.70
N ALA A 986 3.86 -32.19 -36.78
CA ALA A 986 3.92 -33.64 -37.02
C ALA A 986 2.50 -34.20 -37.20
N CYS A 987 2.33 -35.25 -38.03
CA CYS A 987 1.14 -36.08 -37.92
C CYS A 987 1.23 -36.85 -36.59
N LEU A 988 0.23 -36.68 -35.72
CA LEU A 988 0.06 -37.48 -34.51
C LEU A 988 -0.44 -38.89 -34.84
#